data_AF-A0A2N2FIY4-F1
#
_entry.id   AF-A0A2N2FIY4-F1
#
_cell.length_a   1.000
_cell.length_b   1.000
_cell.length_c   1.000
_cell.angle_alpha   90.00
_cell.angle_beta   90.00
_cell.angle_gamma   90.00
#
_symmetry.space_group_name_H-M   'P 1'
#
loop_
_entity.id
_entity.type
_entity.pdbx_description
1 polymer ?
#
loop_
_entity_poly.entity_id
_entity_poly.type
_entity_poly.pdbx_seq_one_letter_code
_entity_poly.pdbx_strand_id
1 'polypeptide(L)'
;MSPARAILRRAAGLDIFWNLGKDAPARSSVAKVPPTQPGRGSMPKVVQRRAARHGSVSVWTLALLCAALALLAVAPGVQARTTRASKPVHSAKAQKVDTTPADAPVQRFMSLLARKNVSQSQLQKIEDQLEQARKIQPDGLQGAKASFFLARVREELARKSDQKADWSKAAEAFGEYLTKFPKHVLAPDALVRRGTIRLTQLANPEGAQTDFQTVLRDHPRSSRVATARKLSRQAAKALVAPKTPAKPDKPEPAAEPARPRGAGDKALLLDIRPKNHGTASRVVLDLDQSVRFKYQLLESSAGKNEHNRVYVDLLATRLGATIEEDTHLGGGLLKSIRASQRGADTVRVVFDFADLKDYKIQTLDNPFRIVLDAFAGPNFKASAKDQAKDQAKAAEKAPEPVTFAEPSASRKRMAADLVEQLGLSVRTIMIDAGHGGKDPGAQGYGLREKDVNLRMALTLGKTLKSRGFKVIYTRTTDVFLPLEERTALANAKKADLFLSVHCNAHTDPGMSGLETYSLNLARTPDAVRVAARENAVSDRNISDLQMILTDLMLTSKIKESVDLAHGVHRKGLANLRRVWAVSDHGNREAPFYVLMGAKMPSALLEIGYITNKTEAARLNNDAYLRTLSRGIADGVLGYKAQIERFASKR
;
A
#
# COMPACT_ATOMS: atom_id res chain seq x y z
N MET A 1 -29.81 22.24 5.93
CA MET A 1 -29.38 21.56 4.68
C MET A 1 -29.09 22.63 3.63
N SER A 2 -28.14 22.42 2.71
CA SER A 2 -27.77 23.42 1.68
C SER A 2 -28.19 22.97 0.26
N PRO A 3 -28.65 23.86 -0.65
CA PRO A 3 -29.31 23.46 -1.91
C PRO A 3 -28.44 22.67 -2.90
N ALA A 4 -27.11 22.83 -2.85
CA ALA A 4 -26.18 22.28 -3.85
C ALA A 4 -26.23 20.74 -4.00
N ARG A 5 -26.68 19.98 -2.99
CA ARG A 5 -26.78 18.50 -3.06
C ARG A 5 -27.94 17.97 -3.94
N ALA A 6 -28.86 18.81 -4.42
CA ALA A 6 -30.05 18.35 -5.15
C ALA A 6 -29.78 17.90 -6.60
N ILE A 7 -28.94 18.65 -7.34
CA ILE A 7 -28.86 18.56 -8.82
C ILE A 7 -28.19 17.25 -9.30
N LEU A 8 -27.26 16.68 -8.54
CA LEU A 8 -26.53 15.47 -8.94
C LEU A 8 -27.31 14.15 -8.75
N ARG A 9 -28.39 14.13 -7.95
CA ARG A 9 -29.10 12.88 -7.59
C ARG A 9 -29.91 12.23 -8.73
N ARG A 10 -30.14 12.92 -9.87
CA ARG A 10 -30.89 12.35 -11.02
C ARG A 10 -30.02 11.70 -12.11
N ALA A 11 -28.69 11.81 -12.07
CA ALA A 11 -27.82 11.42 -13.18
C ALA A 11 -27.25 9.98 -13.15
N ALA A 12 -27.64 9.18 -12.14
CA ALA A 12 -27.05 7.88 -11.80
C ALA A 12 -28.02 6.69 -11.86
N GLY A 13 -29.24 6.86 -12.39
CA GLY A 13 -30.16 5.75 -12.65
C GLY A 13 -29.56 4.79 -13.69
N LEU A 14 -29.30 3.54 -13.28
CA LEU A 14 -28.64 2.52 -14.10
C LEU A 14 -29.22 1.13 -13.82
N ASP A 15 -30.55 1.05 -13.80
CA ASP A 15 -31.30 -0.20 -13.80
C ASP A 15 -31.19 -0.88 -15.18
N ILE A 16 -30.29 -1.87 -15.29
CA ILE A 16 -30.29 -2.83 -16.40
C ILE A 16 -30.08 -4.22 -15.82
N PHE A 17 -31.00 -5.14 -16.17
CA PHE A 17 -30.95 -6.55 -15.80
C PHE A 17 -29.72 -7.25 -16.39
N TRP A 18 -29.22 -8.27 -15.69
CA TRP A 18 -28.45 -9.34 -16.34
C TRP A 18 -29.36 -10.54 -16.53
N ASN A 19 -29.58 -10.92 -17.79
CA ASN A 19 -30.04 -12.24 -18.18
C ASN A 19 -28.99 -12.81 -19.15
N LEU A 20 -28.68 -14.10 -19.06
CA LEU A 20 -27.64 -14.75 -19.86
C LEU A 20 -28.15 -16.07 -20.43
N GLY A 21 -28.57 -16.01 -21.68
CA GLY A 21 -28.93 -17.14 -22.52
C GLY A 21 -28.68 -16.77 -23.97
N LYS A 22 -28.14 -17.71 -24.74
CA LYS A 22 -28.18 -17.68 -26.22
C LYS A 22 -29.59 -18.18 -26.65
N ASP A 23 -30.07 -18.05 -27.88
CA ASP A 23 -29.41 -18.01 -29.19
C ASP A 23 -29.98 -16.92 -30.14
N ALA A 24 -29.64 -17.01 -31.43
CA ALA A 24 -30.03 -16.10 -32.53
C ALA A 24 -30.24 -16.93 -33.83
N PRO A 25 -30.57 -16.38 -35.02
CA PRO A 25 -30.93 -15.00 -35.39
C PRO A 25 -32.14 -14.82 -36.36
N ALA A 26 -32.79 -13.65 -36.36
CA ALA A 26 -33.56 -13.07 -37.50
C ALA A 26 -33.79 -11.56 -37.23
N ARG A 27 -33.34 -10.59 -38.04
CA ARG A 27 -33.70 -10.13 -39.41
C ARG A 27 -35.03 -9.34 -39.53
N SER A 28 -34.89 -8.02 -39.77
CA SER A 28 -35.86 -7.08 -40.40
C SER A 28 -37.17 -6.78 -39.62
N SER A 29 -37.93 -5.70 -39.84
CA SER A 29 -37.83 -4.56 -40.79
C SER A 29 -38.28 -3.24 -40.09
N VAL A 30 -37.61 -2.10 -40.29
CA VAL A 30 -37.96 -0.94 -41.18
C VAL A 30 -39.01 0.06 -40.62
N ALA A 31 -38.65 1.37 -40.68
CA ALA A 31 -39.51 2.58 -40.66
C ALA A 31 -40.30 2.94 -39.36
N LYS A 32 -40.74 4.19 -39.15
CA LYS A 32 -40.05 5.51 -39.28
C LYS A 32 -40.91 6.61 -38.60
N VAL A 33 -40.28 7.47 -37.78
CA VAL A 33 -40.69 8.89 -37.51
C VAL A 33 -41.98 9.13 -36.67
N PRO A 34 -42.11 10.26 -35.94
CA PRO A 34 -43.14 10.53 -34.90
C PRO A 34 -44.02 11.75 -35.33
N PRO A 35 -44.53 12.68 -34.48
CA PRO A 35 -44.76 12.73 -33.01
C PRO A 35 -46.16 13.26 -32.57
N THR A 36 -46.43 13.33 -31.26
CA THR A 36 -47.12 14.46 -30.59
C THR A 36 -46.92 14.44 -29.06
N GLN A 37 -47.21 15.55 -28.36
CA GLN A 37 -47.16 15.69 -26.89
C GLN A 37 -48.60 15.75 -26.27
N PRO A 38 -48.89 16.41 -25.11
CA PRO A 38 -49.05 15.65 -23.86
C PRO A 38 -50.39 15.86 -23.12
N GLY A 39 -50.86 14.83 -22.41
CA GLY A 39 -52.04 14.90 -21.52
C GLY A 39 -51.69 14.90 -20.03
N ARG A 40 -52.46 15.63 -19.21
CA ARG A 40 -52.37 15.64 -17.73
C ARG A 40 -53.54 14.87 -17.10
N GLY A 41 -53.37 14.46 -15.84
CA GLY A 41 -54.44 13.98 -14.95
C GLY A 41 -54.35 12.47 -14.69
N SER A 42 -54.16 11.90 -13.49
CA SER A 42 -54.37 12.25 -12.07
C SER A 42 -55.56 11.54 -11.41
N MET A 43 -55.27 10.38 -10.80
CA MET A 43 -55.99 9.79 -9.66
C MET A 43 -57.41 9.21 -9.94
N PRO A 44 -58.03 8.41 -9.03
CA PRO A 44 -57.49 7.11 -8.59
C PRO A 44 -58.57 6.02 -8.31
N LYS A 45 -58.10 4.85 -7.80
CA LYS A 45 -58.77 3.92 -6.84
C LYS A 45 -59.86 2.94 -7.33
N VAL A 46 -59.88 1.77 -6.66
CA VAL A 46 -61.06 0.92 -6.29
C VAL A 46 -61.74 0.14 -7.44
N VAL A 47 -62.13 -1.15 -7.35
CA VAL A 47 -61.88 -2.26 -6.38
C VAL A 47 -62.10 -3.65 -7.03
N GLN A 48 -61.74 -4.72 -6.31
CA GLN A 48 -61.99 -6.18 -6.52
C GLN A 48 -63.17 -6.64 -7.44
N ARG A 49 -63.04 -7.84 -8.08
CA ARG A 49 -63.78 -9.13 -7.81
C ARG A 49 -64.10 -10.03 -9.04
N ARG A 50 -63.61 -11.28 -8.95
CA ARG A 50 -64.28 -12.59 -9.22
C ARG A 50 -64.73 -13.04 -10.63
N ALA A 51 -64.84 -14.38 -10.73
CA ALA A 51 -65.47 -15.23 -11.77
C ALA A 51 -64.71 -15.31 -13.12
N ALA A 52 -64.81 -16.40 -13.92
CA ALA A 52 -65.48 -17.70 -13.76
C ALA A 52 -64.60 -18.81 -14.43
N ARG A 53 -64.42 -20.02 -13.86
CA ARG A 53 -65.25 -21.26 -13.96
C ARG A 53 -65.20 -22.01 -15.32
N HIS A 54 -64.72 -23.26 -15.26
CA HIS A 54 -64.96 -24.43 -16.15
C HIS A 54 -64.54 -24.31 -17.65
N GLY A 55 -64.26 -25.40 -18.38
CA GLY A 55 -64.25 -26.81 -17.96
C GLY A 55 -63.65 -27.78 -19.00
N SER A 56 -63.22 -28.93 -18.51
CA SER A 56 -62.62 -30.10 -19.16
C SER A 56 -63.33 -30.69 -20.39
N VAL A 57 -62.55 -31.19 -21.37
CA VAL A 57 -62.90 -32.32 -22.26
C VAL A 57 -61.64 -33.19 -22.47
N SER A 58 -61.81 -34.50 -22.71
CA SER A 58 -60.74 -35.49 -22.97
C SER A 58 -60.49 -35.73 -24.47
N VAL A 59 -59.40 -36.43 -24.83
CA VAL A 59 -58.97 -36.67 -26.22
C VAL A 59 -58.92 -38.18 -26.54
N TRP A 60 -59.26 -38.56 -27.77
CA TRP A 60 -59.12 -39.93 -28.32
C TRP A 60 -58.34 -39.93 -29.65
N THR A 61 -57.72 -41.09 -29.94
CA THR A 61 -57.32 -41.67 -31.26
C THR A 61 -56.23 -41.07 -32.17
N LEU A 62 -55.26 -41.96 -32.50
CA LEU A 62 -54.47 -42.18 -33.74
C LEU A 62 -53.53 -41.04 -34.26
N ALA A 63 -52.28 -41.25 -34.74
CA ALA A 63 -51.51 -42.37 -35.34
C ALA A 63 -51.78 -42.66 -36.85
N LEU A 64 -50.86 -43.22 -37.65
CA LEU A 64 -49.43 -43.53 -37.45
C LEU A 64 -48.56 -42.42 -38.13
N LEU A 65 -47.51 -42.53 -38.97
CA LEU A 65 -46.62 -43.54 -39.63
C LEU A 65 -45.23 -42.85 -39.83
N CYS A 66 -44.08 -43.47 -40.10
CA CYS A 66 -43.48 -44.80 -39.87
C CYS A 66 -41.95 -44.72 -40.20
N ALA A 67 -41.21 -45.84 -40.17
CA ALA A 67 -39.79 -45.93 -40.59
C ALA A 67 -39.50 -47.24 -41.37
N ALA A 68 -38.32 -47.37 -41.98
CA ALA A 68 -37.82 -48.58 -42.67
C ALA A 68 -36.46 -48.99 -42.06
N LEU A 69 -36.31 -50.19 -41.49
CA LEU A 69 -35.87 -51.48 -42.10
C LEU A 69 -34.36 -51.56 -42.43
N ALA A 70 -33.63 -52.69 -42.25
CA ALA A 70 -33.78 -53.86 -41.35
C ALA A 70 -32.56 -54.83 -41.47
N LEU A 71 -32.51 -55.83 -40.57
CA LEU A 71 -31.85 -57.14 -40.66
C LEU A 71 -30.35 -57.30 -40.31
N LEU A 72 -30.04 -58.54 -39.86
CA LEU A 72 -28.75 -59.02 -39.38
C LEU A 72 -28.23 -60.15 -40.29
N ALA A 73 -26.92 -60.42 -40.22
CA ALA A 73 -26.33 -61.73 -40.50
C ALA A 73 -25.35 -62.09 -39.37
N VAL A 74 -25.08 -63.38 -39.14
CA VAL A 74 -24.33 -63.89 -37.98
C VAL A 74 -23.10 -64.69 -38.41
N ALA A 75 -21.95 -64.40 -37.81
CA ALA A 75 -20.78 -65.27 -37.75
C ALA A 75 -20.02 -65.02 -36.42
N PRO A 76 -19.49 -66.06 -35.73
CA PRO A 76 -18.88 -65.90 -34.39
C PRO A 76 -17.34 -65.78 -34.42
N GLY A 77 -16.76 -64.96 -33.53
CA GLY A 77 -15.31 -64.99 -33.28
C GLY A 77 -14.78 -63.87 -32.37
N VAL A 78 -13.88 -64.25 -31.45
CA VAL A 78 -12.85 -63.41 -30.80
C VAL A 78 -13.31 -62.19 -29.95
N GLN A 79 -13.43 -62.45 -28.64
CA GLN A 79 -12.90 -61.63 -27.52
C GLN A 79 -13.03 -60.08 -27.54
N ALA A 80 -14.00 -59.56 -26.78
CA ALA A 80 -13.74 -58.62 -25.68
C ALA A 80 -14.92 -58.59 -24.69
N ARG A 81 -14.66 -58.48 -23.38
CA ARG A 81 -15.73 -58.36 -22.36
C ARG A 81 -16.24 -56.92 -22.27
N THR A 82 -17.53 -56.70 -22.54
CA THR A 82 -18.31 -55.62 -21.91
C THR A 82 -19.32 -56.26 -20.95
N THR A 83 -19.46 -55.70 -19.75
CA THR A 83 -20.26 -56.32 -18.67
C THR A 83 -21.74 -55.99 -18.75
N ARG A 84 -22.54 -57.02 -18.54
CA ARG A 84 -24.01 -57.06 -18.57
C ARG A 84 -24.64 -55.97 -17.68
N ALA A 85 -25.62 -55.25 -18.23
CA ALA A 85 -26.41 -54.27 -17.47
C ALA A 85 -27.22 -54.91 -16.33
N SER A 86 -27.42 -54.15 -15.25
CA SER A 86 -28.30 -54.50 -14.13
C SER A 86 -29.48 -53.52 -14.04
N LYS A 87 -30.48 -53.86 -13.20
CA LYS A 87 -31.86 -53.32 -13.22
C LYS A 87 -31.94 -51.78 -13.06
N PRO A 88 -32.99 -51.14 -13.62
CA PRO A 88 -33.19 -49.70 -13.49
C PRO A 88 -33.53 -49.30 -12.05
N VAL A 89 -32.56 -48.71 -11.37
CA VAL A 89 -32.78 -47.90 -10.17
C VAL A 89 -32.22 -46.51 -10.45
N HIS A 90 -33.09 -45.56 -10.74
CA HIS A 90 -32.98 -44.18 -10.27
C HIS A 90 -34.30 -43.44 -10.47
N SER A 91 -34.87 -42.94 -9.38
CA SER A 91 -35.74 -41.76 -9.45
C SER A 91 -34.94 -40.59 -10.01
N ALA A 92 -35.57 -39.74 -10.82
CA ALA A 92 -34.95 -38.55 -11.37
C ALA A 92 -34.66 -37.50 -10.26
N LYS A 93 -33.58 -37.72 -9.50
CA LYS A 93 -33.01 -36.69 -8.65
C LYS A 93 -32.58 -35.54 -9.56
N ALA A 94 -33.27 -34.41 -9.44
CA ALA A 94 -32.82 -33.16 -10.04
C ALA A 94 -31.35 -32.95 -9.68
N GLN A 95 -30.51 -32.80 -10.71
CA GLN A 95 -29.08 -32.62 -10.54
C GLN A 95 -28.87 -31.37 -9.70
N LYS A 96 -28.40 -31.54 -8.45
CA LYS A 96 -28.12 -30.41 -7.57
C LYS A 96 -27.08 -29.54 -8.28
N VAL A 97 -27.46 -28.32 -8.62
CA VAL A 97 -26.49 -27.25 -8.83
C VAL A 97 -25.72 -27.15 -7.53
N ASP A 98 -24.40 -27.31 -7.57
CA ASP A 98 -23.56 -27.21 -6.37
C ASP A 98 -23.56 -25.77 -5.84
N THR A 99 -24.53 -25.49 -4.96
CA THR A 99 -24.68 -24.20 -4.30
C THR A 99 -23.50 -23.99 -3.36
N THR A 100 -22.65 -23.06 -3.73
CA THR A 100 -21.41 -22.78 -3.01
C THR A 100 -21.67 -21.90 -1.78
N PRO A 101 -20.71 -21.79 -0.83
CA PRO A 101 -20.88 -20.95 0.36
C PRO A 101 -21.22 -19.48 0.05
N ALA A 102 -20.82 -18.98 -1.12
CA ALA A 102 -21.11 -17.61 -1.56
C ALA A 102 -22.51 -17.44 -2.19
N ASP A 103 -23.13 -18.49 -2.73
CA ASP A 103 -24.37 -18.35 -3.52
C ASP A 103 -25.55 -17.87 -2.68
N ALA A 104 -25.80 -18.50 -1.54
CA ALA A 104 -26.91 -18.15 -0.66
C ALA A 104 -26.84 -16.70 -0.11
N PRO A 105 -25.71 -16.19 0.44
CA PRO A 105 -25.63 -14.79 0.86
C PRO A 105 -25.68 -13.81 -0.31
N VAL A 106 -25.14 -14.14 -1.49
CA VAL A 106 -25.27 -13.29 -2.69
C VAL A 106 -26.72 -13.19 -3.16
N GLN A 107 -27.46 -14.30 -3.21
CA GLN A 107 -28.89 -14.29 -3.55
C GLN A 107 -29.68 -13.44 -2.54
N ARG A 108 -29.42 -13.61 -1.23
CA ARG A 108 -30.03 -12.80 -0.17
C ARG A 108 -29.72 -11.31 -0.35
N PHE A 109 -28.48 -10.95 -0.69
CA PHE A 109 -28.07 -9.57 -0.91
C PHE A 109 -28.82 -8.93 -2.08
N MET A 110 -28.87 -9.60 -3.24
CA MET A 110 -29.65 -9.13 -4.39
C MET A 110 -31.15 -9.02 -4.08
N SER A 111 -31.67 -9.93 -3.25
CA SER A 111 -33.06 -9.92 -2.76
C SER A 111 -33.35 -8.84 -1.71
N LEU A 112 -32.32 -8.25 -1.10
CA LEU A 112 -32.45 -7.04 -0.28
C LEU A 112 -32.38 -5.77 -1.14
N LEU A 113 -31.46 -5.70 -2.12
CA LEU A 113 -31.33 -4.54 -3.02
C LEU A 113 -32.63 -4.21 -3.77
N ALA A 114 -33.46 -5.22 -4.07
CA ALA A 114 -34.78 -5.04 -4.67
C ALA A 114 -35.84 -4.41 -3.74
N ARG A 115 -35.53 -4.17 -2.45
CA ARG A 115 -36.48 -3.65 -1.44
C ARG A 115 -36.26 -2.16 -1.21
N LYS A 116 -37.35 -1.39 -1.13
CA LYS A 116 -37.30 0.06 -0.82
C LYS A 116 -36.60 0.35 0.52
N ASN A 117 -36.83 -0.50 1.53
CA ASN A 117 -36.22 -0.39 2.85
C ASN A 117 -35.42 -1.66 3.16
N VAL A 118 -34.15 -1.47 3.54
CA VAL A 118 -33.21 -2.50 4.03
C VAL A 118 -32.59 -1.97 5.32
N SER A 119 -32.49 -2.78 6.37
CA SER A 119 -31.84 -2.36 7.62
C SER A 119 -30.31 -2.53 7.55
N GLN A 120 -29.58 -1.81 8.40
CA GLN A 120 -28.14 -2.00 8.56
C GLN A 120 -27.82 -3.41 9.09
N SER A 121 -28.60 -3.91 10.06
CA SER A 121 -28.45 -5.27 10.61
C SER A 121 -28.66 -6.39 9.58
N GLN A 122 -29.53 -6.19 8.59
CA GLN A 122 -29.72 -7.13 7.48
C GLN A 122 -28.51 -7.17 6.53
N LEU A 123 -27.83 -6.04 6.34
CA LEU A 123 -26.59 -5.97 5.55
C LEU A 123 -25.41 -6.57 6.33
N GLN A 124 -25.26 -6.25 7.62
CA GLN A 124 -24.20 -6.81 8.47
C GLN A 124 -24.23 -8.34 8.47
N LYS A 125 -25.42 -8.93 8.70
CA LYS A 125 -25.60 -10.39 8.68
C LYS A 125 -25.27 -11.06 7.34
N ILE A 126 -25.20 -10.31 6.25
CA ILE A 126 -24.73 -10.79 4.93
C ILE A 126 -23.23 -10.55 4.77
N GLU A 127 -22.68 -9.45 5.29
CA GLU A 127 -21.24 -9.23 5.37
C GLU A 127 -20.56 -10.39 6.09
N ASP A 128 -21.05 -10.76 7.27
CA ASP A 128 -20.53 -11.87 8.09
C ASP A 128 -20.57 -13.22 7.32
N GLN A 129 -21.64 -13.46 6.55
CA GLN A 129 -21.81 -14.68 5.73
C GLN A 129 -20.87 -14.69 4.51
N LEU A 130 -20.59 -13.54 3.90
CA LEU A 130 -19.65 -13.43 2.78
C LEU A 130 -18.20 -13.49 3.27
N GLU A 131 -17.90 -12.96 4.45
CA GLU A 131 -16.63 -13.17 5.15
C GLU A 131 -16.38 -14.66 5.44
N GLN A 132 -17.39 -15.38 5.94
CA GLN A 132 -17.30 -16.82 6.18
C GLN A 132 -17.13 -17.61 4.88
N ALA A 133 -17.89 -17.29 3.83
CA ALA A 133 -17.72 -17.89 2.50
C ALA A 133 -16.32 -17.65 1.92
N ARG A 134 -15.78 -16.42 2.07
CA ARG A 134 -14.42 -16.04 1.67
C ARG A 134 -13.35 -16.81 2.46
N LYS A 135 -13.60 -17.16 3.73
CA LYS A 135 -12.68 -17.96 4.56
C LYS A 135 -12.69 -19.45 4.19
N ILE A 136 -13.84 -19.99 3.76
CA ILE A 136 -13.98 -21.41 3.37
C ILE A 136 -13.26 -21.72 2.05
N GLN A 137 -13.42 -20.87 1.03
CA GLN A 137 -12.75 -21.03 -0.26
C GLN A 137 -12.18 -19.68 -0.71
N PRO A 138 -10.96 -19.31 -0.26
CA PRO A 138 -10.40 -17.97 -0.48
C PRO A 138 -9.96 -17.71 -1.93
N ASP A 139 -9.88 -18.74 -2.77
CA ASP A 139 -9.33 -18.70 -4.12
C ASP A 139 -10.33 -19.18 -5.18
N GLY A 140 -9.96 -19.01 -6.46
CA GLY A 140 -10.79 -19.38 -7.60
C GLY A 140 -12.10 -18.58 -7.70
N LEU A 141 -13.08 -19.16 -8.42
CA LEU A 141 -14.35 -18.51 -8.74
C LEU A 141 -15.15 -18.08 -7.49
N GLN A 142 -15.06 -18.85 -6.39
CA GLN A 142 -15.84 -18.57 -5.18
C GLN A 142 -15.17 -17.57 -4.25
N GLY A 143 -13.85 -17.61 -4.08
CA GLY A 143 -13.11 -16.53 -3.43
C GLY A 143 -13.33 -15.20 -4.13
N ALA A 144 -13.35 -15.20 -5.47
CA ALA A 144 -13.66 -14.03 -6.29
C ALA A 144 -15.09 -13.52 -6.07
N LYS A 145 -16.09 -14.41 -6.12
CA LYS A 145 -17.51 -14.07 -5.92
C LYS A 145 -17.77 -13.53 -4.51
N ALA A 146 -17.30 -14.23 -3.47
CA ALA A 146 -17.46 -13.80 -2.08
C ALA A 146 -16.82 -12.43 -1.84
N SER A 147 -15.58 -12.22 -2.30
CA SER A 147 -14.85 -10.95 -2.09
C SER A 147 -15.47 -9.77 -2.83
N PHE A 148 -15.93 -9.97 -4.08
CA PHE A 148 -16.63 -8.92 -4.84
C PHE A 148 -17.93 -8.50 -4.17
N PHE A 149 -18.74 -9.47 -3.71
CA PHE A 149 -20.01 -9.16 -3.07
C PHE A 149 -19.85 -8.65 -1.64
N LEU A 150 -18.76 -9.00 -0.93
CA LEU A 150 -18.40 -8.40 0.36
C LEU A 150 -18.15 -6.88 0.20
N ALA A 151 -17.39 -6.49 -0.83
CA ALA A 151 -17.18 -5.08 -1.18
C ALA A 151 -18.49 -4.37 -1.57
N ARG A 152 -19.40 -5.06 -2.28
CA ARG A 152 -20.75 -4.54 -2.54
C ARG A 152 -21.58 -4.33 -1.28
N VAL A 153 -21.51 -5.21 -0.28
CA VAL A 153 -22.23 -5.02 1.00
C VAL A 153 -21.68 -3.80 1.74
N ARG A 154 -20.35 -3.64 1.80
CA ARG A 154 -19.69 -2.46 2.37
C ARG A 154 -20.10 -1.16 1.67
N GLU A 155 -20.26 -1.19 0.33
CA GLU A 155 -20.80 -0.06 -0.45
C GLU A 155 -22.23 0.34 -0.02
N GLU A 156 -23.11 -0.62 0.30
CA GLU A 156 -24.47 -0.34 0.79
C GLU A 156 -24.51 0.10 2.26
N LEU A 157 -23.59 -0.40 3.09
CA LEU A 157 -23.43 0.04 4.49
C LEU A 157 -22.95 1.50 4.54
N ALA A 158 -21.92 1.85 3.77
CA ALA A 158 -21.44 3.22 3.62
C ALA A 158 -22.51 4.18 3.10
N ARG A 159 -23.35 3.72 2.16
CA ARG A 159 -24.53 4.46 1.66
C ARG A 159 -25.59 4.74 2.73
N LYS A 160 -25.59 4.00 3.85
CA LYS A 160 -26.50 4.23 4.98
C LYS A 160 -25.89 5.10 6.08
N SER A 161 -24.58 5.04 6.30
CA SER A 161 -23.92 5.88 7.30
C SER A 161 -23.59 7.29 6.79
N ASP A 162 -23.44 7.48 5.46
CA ASP A 162 -22.88 8.68 4.80
C ASP A 162 -21.48 9.06 5.34
N GLN A 163 -20.79 8.14 6.03
CA GLN A 163 -19.48 8.37 6.63
C GLN A 163 -18.36 8.11 5.64
N LYS A 164 -17.44 9.08 5.51
CA LYS A 164 -16.26 8.97 4.62
C LYS A 164 -15.40 7.74 4.92
N ALA A 165 -15.30 7.34 6.20
CA ALA A 165 -14.56 6.15 6.63
C ALA A 165 -15.15 4.85 6.04
N ASP A 166 -16.48 4.68 6.06
CA ASP A 166 -17.12 3.49 5.50
C ASP A 166 -17.05 3.46 3.96
N TRP A 167 -17.13 4.64 3.32
CA TRP A 167 -16.84 4.77 1.90
C TRP A 167 -15.40 4.37 1.55
N SER A 168 -14.44 4.60 2.46
CA SER A 168 -13.06 4.13 2.28
C SER A 168 -12.99 2.61 2.35
N LYS A 169 -13.52 1.98 3.42
CA LYS A 169 -13.63 0.51 3.57
C LYS A 169 -14.27 -0.18 2.37
N ALA A 170 -15.29 0.45 1.76
CA ALA A 170 -15.92 -0.06 0.55
C ALA A 170 -14.99 0.00 -0.68
N ALA A 171 -14.25 1.09 -0.86
CA ALA A 171 -13.26 1.24 -1.94
C ALA A 171 -12.04 0.32 -1.75
N GLU A 172 -11.59 0.12 -0.50
CA GLU A 172 -10.53 -0.81 -0.11
C GLU A 172 -10.92 -2.26 -0.39
N ALA A 173 -12.13 -2.69 -0.02
CA ALA A 173 -12.60 -4.05 -0.30
C ALA A 173 -12.71 -4.36 -1.81
N PHE A 174 -13.08 -3.37 -2.65
CA PHE A 174 -12.94 -3.52 -4.11
C PHE A 174 -11.48 -3.58 -4.56
N GLY A 175 -10.57 -2.95 -3.83
CA GLY A 175 -9.12 -3.05 -4.04
C GLY A 175 -8.55 -4.43 -3.70
N GLU A 176 -8.87 -5.01 -2.53
CA GLU A 176 -8.52 -6.39 -2.17
C GLU A 176 -8.93 -7.36 -3.28
N TYR A 177 -10.20 -7.26 -3.72
CA TYR A 177 -10.74 -8.08 -4.79
C TYR A 177 -9.98 -7.88 -6.12
N LEU A 178 -9.62 -6.64 -6.49
CA LEU A 178 -8.88 -6.37 -7.73
C LEU A 178 -7.43 -6.85 -7.69
N THR A 179 -6.75 -6.74 -6.55
CA THR A 179 -5.39 -7.28 -6.37
C THR A 179 -5.39 -8.81 -6.45
N LYS A 180 -6.39 -9.47 -5.86
CA LYS A 180 -6.45 -10.94 -5.83
C LYS A 180 -7.03 -11.56 -7.11
N PHE A 181 -7.95 -10.87 -7.80
CA PHE A 181 -8.67 -11.40 -8.96
C PHE A 181 -8.66 -10.47 -10.20
N PRO A 182 -7.49 -9.93 -10.62
CA PRO A 182 -7.41 -8.88 -11.65
C PRO A 182 -7.91 -9.30 -13.03
N LYS A 183 -7.89 -10.60 -13.35
CA LYS A 183 -8.36 -11.17 -14.64
C LYS A 183 -9.79 -11.73 -14.57
N HIS A 184 -10.47 -11.64 -13.42
CA HIS A 184 -11.80 -12.22 -13.24
C HIS A 184 -12.91 -11.35 -13.85
N VAL A 185 -14.04 -11.96 -14.24
CA VAL A 185 -15.10 -11.30 -15.03
C VAL A 185 -15.74 -10.07 -14.37
N LEU A 186 -15.62 -9.96 -13.03
CA LEU A 186 -16.13 -8.83 -12.24
C LEU A 186 -15.07 -7.75 -11.95
N ALA A 187 -13.83 -7.89 -12.44
CA ALA A 187 -12.80 -6.84 -12.35
C ALA A 187 -13.22 -5.49 -12.98
N PRO A 188 -13.85 -5.45 -14.18
CA PRO A 188 -14.34 -4.20 -14.75
C PRO A 188 -15.41 -3.53 -13.88
N ASP A 189 -16.26 -4.33 -13.24
CA ASP A 189 -17.31 -3.88 -12.32
C ASP A 189 -16.73 -3.29 -11.03
N ALA A 190 -15.72 -3.96 -10.45
CA ALA A 190 -15.03 -3.49 -9.25
C ALA A 190 -14.25 -2.20 -9.51
N LEU A 191 -13.57 -2.07 -10.64
CA LEU A 191 -12.89 -0.84 -11.06
C LEU A 191 -13.87 0.33 -11.22
N VAL A 192 -14.99 0.14 -11.94
CA VAL A 192 -16.01 1.20 -12.07
C VAL A 192 -16.58 1.59 -10.70
N ARG A 193 -16.83 0.63 -9.80
CA ARG A 193 -17.35 0.92 -8.45
C ARG A 193 -16.34 1.65 -7.58
N ARG A 194 -15.11 1.15 -7.47
CA ARG A 194 -14.02 1.81 -6.72
C ARG A 194 -13.75 3.21 -7.25
N GLY A 195 -13.66 3.38 -8.57
CA GLY A 195 -13.50 4.69 -9.20
C GLY A 195 -14.67 5.63 -8.93
N THR A 196 -15.92 5.13 -8.91
CA THR A 196 -17.10 5.95 -8.57
C THR A 196 -17.07 6.41 -7.12
N ILE A 197 -16.72 5.53 -6.18
CA ILE A 197 -16.60 5.88 -4.76
C ILE A 197 -15.47 6.91 -4.56
N ARG A 198 -14.30 6.69 -5.18
CA ARG A 198 -13.16 7.61 -5.17
C ARG A 198 -13.54 9.00 -5.70
N LEU A 199 -14.20 9.06 -6.87
CA LEU A 199 -14.62 10.31 -7.50
C LEU A 199 -15.67 11.08 -6.68
N THR A 200 -16.67 10.37 -6.13
CA THR A 200 -17.91 11.02 -5.62
C THR A 200 -17.99 11.13 -4.10
N GLN A 201 -17.33 10.25 -3.34
CA GLN A 201 -17.44 10.18 -1.88
C GLN A 201 -16.12 10.52 -1.18
N LEU A 202 -14.98 10.14 -1.78
CA LEU A 202 -13.66 10.34 -1.17
C LEU A 202 -12.92 11.60 -1.68
N ALA A 203 -13.48 12.29 -2.69
CA ALA A 203 -12.88 13.43 -3.38
C ALA A 203 -11.49 13.14 -3.99
N ASN A 204 -11.29 11.91 -4.47
CA ASN A 204 -10.08 11.46 -5.16
C ASN A 204 -10.38 11.22 -6.66
N PRO A 205 -10.38 12.26 -7.50
CA PRO A 205 -10.62 12.13 -8.93
C PRO A 205 -9.44 11.51 -9.69
N GLU A 206 -8.22 11.55 -9.14
CA GLU A 206 -7.01 10.97 -9.75
C GLU A 206 -7.08 9.43 -9.72
N GLY A 207 -7.18 8.82 -8.55
CA GLY A 207 -7.32 7.37 -8.40
C GLY A 207 -8.62 6.84 -9.01
N ALA A 208 -9.63 7.70 -9.19
CA ALA A 208 -10.80 7.37 -10.00
C ALA A 208 -10.49 7.37 -11.50
N GLN A 209 -9.75 8.37 -12.01
CA GLN A 209 -9.32 8.41 -13.41
C GLN A 209 -8.46 7.17 -13.75
N THR A 210 -7.55 6.76 -12.87
CA THR A 210 -6.79 5.51 -12.98
C THR A 210 -7.73 4.31 -13.12
N ASP A 211 -8.65 4.11 -12.17
CA ASP A 211 -9.58 2.97 -12.18
C ASP A 211 -10.43 2.91 -13.47
N PHE A 212 -10.91 4.06 -13.95
CA PHE A 212 -11.66 4.10 -15.21
C PHE A 212 -10.78 3.87 -16.44
N GLN A 213 -9.53 4.36 -16.45
CA GLN A 213 -8.60 4.11 -17.55
C GLN A 213 -8.18 2.64 -17.63
N THR A 214 -7.99 1.95 -16.49
CA THR A 214 -7.78 0.49 -16.43
C THR A 214 -8.92 -0.27 -17.13
N VAL A 215 -10.19 0.12 -16.92
CA VAL A 215 -11.33 -0.51 -17.65
C VAL A 215 -11.27 -0.26 -19.16
N LEU A 216 -10.87 0.94 -19.58
CA LEU A 216 -10.77 1.30 -20.99
C LEU A 216 -9.60 0.62 -21.71
N ARG A 217 -8.48 0.39 -21.01
CA ARG A 217 -7.24 -0.20 -21.53
C ARG A 217 -7.25 -1.73 -21.47
N ASP A 218 -7.54 -2.27 -20.29
CA ASP A 218 -7.32 -3.69 -19.96
C ASP A 218 -8.60 -4.53 -20.09
N HIS A 219 -9.76 -3.88 -20.17
CA HIS A 219 -11.07 -4.52 -20.34
C HIS A 219 -11.91 -3.95 -21.49
N PRO A 220 -11.36 -3.69 -22.70
CA PRO A 220 -12.02 -2.96 -23.78
C PRO A 220 -13.26 -3.65 -24.37
N ARG A 221 -13.50 -4.94 -24.04
CA ARG A 221 -14.70 -5.71 -24.42
C ARG A 221 -15.77 -5.78 -23.31
N SER A 222 -15.56 -5.13 -22.16
CA SER A 222 -16.53 -5.13 -21.06
C SER A 222 -17.72 -4.19 -21.34
N SER A 223 -18.92 -4.59 -20.94
CA SER A 223 -20.11 -3.72 -20.89
C SER A 223 -19.90 -2.46 -20.03
N ARG A 224 -18.91 -2.47 -19.13
CA ARG A 224 -18.53 -1.32 -18.30
C ARG A 224 -17.75 -0.23 -19.04
N VAL A 225 -17.22 -0.48 -20.24
CA VAL A 225 -16.43 0.50 -21.04
C VAL A 225 -17.19 1.81 -21.29
N ALA A 226 -18.48 1.76 -21.63
CA ALA A 226 -19.28 2.97 -21.84
C ALA A 226 -19.43 3.80 -20.55
N THR A 227 -19.61 3.12 -19.41
CA THR A 227 -19.72 3.75 -18.09
C THR A 227 -18.38 4.35 -17.65
N ALA A 228 -17.29 3.58 -17.78
CA ALA A 228 -15.93 4.05 -17.51
C ALA A 228 -15.55 5.26 -18.37
N ARG A 229 -15.91 5.27 -19.67
CA ARG A 229 -15.67 6.42 -20.56
C ARG A 229 -16.43 7.68 -20.13
N LYS A 230 -17.68 7.54 -19.67
CA LYS A 230 -18.47 8.66 -19.09
C LYS A 230 -17.84 9.19 -17.81
N LEU A 231 -17.49 8.31 -16.87
CA LEU A 231 -16.96 8.69 -15.57
C LEU A 231 -15.50 9.19 -15.62
N SER A 232 -14.67 8.64 -16.51
CA SER A 232 -13.30 9.11 -16.78
C SER A 232 -13.29 10.58 -17.25
N ARG A 233 -14.25 10.98 -18.10
CA ARG A 233 -14.44 12.39 -18.49
C ARG A 233 -14.87 13.28 -17.31
N GLN A 234 -15.66 12.76 -16.38
CA GLN A 234 -16.05 13.49 -15.17
C GLN A 234 -14.89 13.64 -14.19
N ALA A 235 -14.07 12.59 -14.00
CA ALA A 235 -12.85 12.63 -13.22
C ALA A 235 -11.82 13.61 -13.81
N ALA A 236 -11.58 13.57 -15.13
CA ALA A 236 -10.74 14.53 -15.82
C ALA A 236 -11.22 15.98 -15.64
N LYS A 237 -12.54 16.24 -15.74
CA LYS A 237 -13.09 17.57 -15.47
C LYS A 237 -12.90 18.00 -14.01
N ALA A 238 -12.97 17.08 -13.05
CA ALA A 238 -12.74 17.37 -11.64
C ALA A 238 -11.26 17.67 -11.32
N LEU A 239 -10.31 17.08 -12.06
CA LEU A 239 -8.88 17.35 -11.93
C LEU A 239 -8.47 18.73 -12.49
N VAL A 240 -9.16 19.20 -13.53
CA VAL A 240 -8.89 20.50 -14.20
C VAL A 240 -9.77 21.63 -13.65
N ALA A 241 -10.72 21.33 -12.75
CA ALA A 241 -11.53 22.36 -12.11
C ALA A 241 -10.66 23.24 -11.17
N PRO A 242 -10.74 24.58 -11.24
CA PRO A 242 -10.02 25.44 -10.32
C PRO A 242 -10.48 25.14 -8.88
N LYS A 243 -9.51 24.96 -7.97
CA LYS A 243 -9.79 24.71 -6.55
C LYS A 243 -10.43 25.96 -5.93
N THR A 244 -11.75 25.97 -5.80
CA THR A 244 -12.49 27.01 -5.07
C THR A 244 -11.87 27.16 -3.67
N PRO A 245 -11.51 28.37 -3.21
CA PRO A 245 -10.94 28.54 -1.88
C PRO A 245 -11.89 28.00 -0.80
N ALA A 246 -11.36 27.13 0.07
CA ALA A 246 -12.00 26.87 1.35
C ALA A 246 -12.00 28.17 2.17
N LYS A 247 -13.04 28.41 2.97
CA LYS A 247 -13.07 29.59 3.85
C LYS A 247 -11.88 29.52 4.84
N PRO A 248 -11.20 30.64 5.10
CA PRO A 248 -10.09 30.68 6.05
C PRO A 248 -10.61 30.65 7.49
N ASP A 249 -10.07 29.73 8.28
CA ASP A 249 -9.94 29.95 9.73
C ASP A 249 -8.65 30.74 10.02
N LYS A 250 -8.55 31.29 11.23
CA LYS A 250 -7.65 32.42 11.57
C LYS A 250 -6.16 32.01 11.59
N PRO A 251 -5.23 32.83 11.06
CA PRO A 251 -3.82 32.46 10.94
C PRO A 251 -3.00 32.67 12.22
N GLU A 252 -2.01 31.80 12.40
CA GLU A 252 -0.86 31.93 13.32
C GLU A 252 0.43 32.00 12.45
N PRO A 253 1.47 32.78 12.80
CA PRO A 253 2.33 33.39 11.78
C PRO A 253 3.30 32.43 11.08
N ALA A 254 3.52 32.69 9.79
CA ALA A 254 4.48 31.96 8.97
C ALA A 254 5.94 32.29 9.35
N ALA A 255 6.78 31.26 9.37
CA ALA A 255 8.22 31.45 9.23
C ALA A 255 8.55 31.89 7.80
N GLU A 256 9.58 32.73 7.63
CA GLU A 256 9.91 33.30 6.33
C GLU A 256 10.19 32.23 5.26
N PRO A 257 9.69 32.39 4.02
CA PRO A 257 10.12 31.56 2.91
C PRO A 257 11.59 31.85 2.59
N ALA A 258 12.41 30.80 2.47
CA ALA A 258 13.72 30.94 1.85
C ALA A 258 13.56 31.57 0.45
N ARG A 259 14.42 32.55 0.13
CA ARG A 259 14.29 33.38 -1.09
C ARG A 259 13.97 32.53 -2.33
N PRO A 260 12.93 32.86 -3.12
CA PRO A 260 12.73 32.21 -4.40
C PRO A 260 13.93 32.52 -5.30
N ARG A 261 14.61 31.47 -5.79
CA ARG A 261 15.45 31.60 -6.98
C ARG A 261 14.57 31.85 -8.19
N GLY A 262 15.09 32.57 -9.18
CA GLY A 262 14.28 33.20 -10.22
C GLY A 262 13.55 32.19 -11.12
N ALA A 263 12.34 32.56 -11.54
CA ALA A 263 11.65 31.87 -12.63
C ALA A 263 12.42 32.12 -13.95
N GLY A 264 13.38 31.24 -14.25
CA GLY A 264 14.31 31.35 -15.37
C GLY A 264 15.49 30.38 -15.29
N ASP A 265 15.88 29.95 -14.08
CA ASP A 265 16.97 28.99 -13.89
C ASP A 265 16.56 27.57 -14.29
N LYS A 266 17.35 26.96 -15.17
CA LYS A 266 17.22 25.56 -15.61
C LYS A 266 17.60 24.62 -14.47
N ALA A 267 16.85 23.53 -14.32
CA ALA A 267 17.17 22.46 -13.38
C ALA A 267 18.51 21.81 -13.69
N LEU A 268 19.13 21.17 -12.70
CA LEU A 268 20.39 20.46 -12.82
C LEU A 268 20.16 18.96 -12.57
N LEU A 269 20.59 18.11 -13.50
CA LEU A 269 20.72 16.68 -13.24
C LEU A 269 21.95 16.46 -12.37
N LEU A 270 21.74 16.11 -11.10
CA LEU A 270 22.77 16.06 -10.06
C LEU A 270 23.53 14.73 -10.05
N ASP A 271 22.80 13.63 -10.21
CA ASP A 271 23.31 12.26 -10.11
C ASP A 271 22.47 11.29 -10.94
N ILE A 272 23.08 10.20 -11.38
CA ILE A 272 22.46 9.07 -12.08
C ILE A 272 22.91 7.79 -11.37
N ARG A 273 22.00 7.17 -10.62
CA ARG A 273 22.30 6.02 -9.76
C ARG A 273 21.70 4.73 -10.30
N PRO A 274 22.42 3.95 -11.14
CA PRO A 274 22.02 2.62 -11.57
C PRO A 274 22.20 1.56 -10.48
N LYS A 275 21.35 0.54 -10.51
CA LYS A 275 21.56 -0.73 -9.81
C LYS A 275 20.94 -1.90 -10.58
N ASN A 276 21.72 -2.94 -10.81
CA ASN A 276 21.23 -4.24 -11.29
C ASN A 276 20.87 -5.13 -10.10
N HIS A 277 19.84 -5.98 -10.26
CA HIS A 277 19.44 -6.97 -9.26
C HIS A 277 18.74 -8.17 -9.92
N GLY A 278 19.51 -9.20 -10.27
CA GLY A 278 18.99 -10.41 -10.91
C GLY A 278 18.30 -10.11 -12.25
N THR A 279 16.99 -10.36 -12.33
CA THR A 279 16.13 -10.11 -13.50
C THR A 279 15.53 -8.70 -13.54
N ALA A 280 16.02 -7.75 -12.73
CA ALA A 280 15.56 -6.37 -12.70
C ALA A 280 16.71 -5.36 -12.64
N SER A 281 16.40 -4.11 -13.00
CA SER A 281 17.29 -2.95 -12.85
C SER A 281 16.48 -1.75 -12.37
N ARG A 282 17.09 -0.90 -11.55
CA ARG A 282 16.56 0.42 -11.18
C ARG A 282 17.59 1.48 -11.53
N VAL A 283 17.16 2.61 -12.07
CA VAL A 283 17.96 3.83 -12.19
C VAL A 283 17.22 4.98 -11.53
N VAL A 284 17.93 5.79 -10.75
CA VAL A 284 17.42 7.04 -10.18
C VAL A 284 18.16 8.22 -10.79
N LEU A 285 17.40 9.18 -11.31
CA LEU A 285 17.88 10.50 -11.71
C LEU A 285 17.57 11.46 -10.55
N ASP A 286 18.57 12.04 -9.91
CA ASP A 286 18.40 13.06 -8.86
C ASP A 286 18.47 14.46 -9.46
N LEU A 287 17.52 15.33 -9.15
CA LEU A 287 17.50 16.72 -9.61
C LEU A 287 17.32 17.70 -8.45
N ASP A 288 17.78 18.94 -8.65
CA ASP A 288 17.64 20.03 -7.69
C ASP A 288 16.21 20.58 -7.57
N GLN A 289 15.42 20.50 -8.64
CA GLN A 289 14.02 20.92 -8.70
C GLN A 289 13.17 20.01 -9.62
N SER A 290 11.85 20.20 -9.60
CA SER A 290 10.90 19.40 -10.38
C SER A 290 10.92 19.76 -11.87
N VAL A 291 11.10 18.74 -12.72
CA VAL A 291 11.13 18.90 -14.18
C VAL A 291 10.00 18.17 -14.88
N ARG A 292 9.58 18.73 -16.02
CA ARG A 292 8.77 17.98 -17.00
C ARG A 292 9.72 17.12 -17.83
N PHE A 293 9.35 15.88 -18.08
CA PHE A 293 10.14 14.98 -18.92
C PHE A 293 9.26 14.29 -19.97
N LYS A 294 9.91 13.78 -21.01
CA LYS A 294 9.33 12.85 -21.99
C LYS A 294 10.14 11.55 -21.95
N TYR A 295 9.56 10.43 -22.32
CA TYR A 295 10.30 9.17 -22.45
C TYR A 295 9.75 8.34 -23.62
N GLN A 296 10.58 7.43 -24.14
CA GLN A 296 10.20 6.54 -25.22
C GLN A 296 11.02 5.24 -25.17
N LEU A 297 10.38 4.14 -25.56
CA LEU A 297 11.04 2.90 -25.94
C LEU A 297 11.55 3.03 -27.39
N LEU A 298 12.78 2.59 -27.66
CA LEU A 298 13.41 2.60 -28.97
C LEU A 298 13.72 1.17 -29.43
N GLU A 299 13.66 0.97 -30.74
CA GLU A 299 14.19 -0.21 -31.41
C GLU A 299 15.72 -0.19 -31.42
N SER A 300 16.33 -1.38 -31.35
CA SER A 300 17.77 -1.53 -31.48
C SER A 300 18.20 -1.29 -32.93
N SER A 301 19.21 -0.44 -33.13
CA SER A 301 19.74 -0.03 -34.44
C SER A 301 20.49 -1.15 -35.20
N ALA A 302 20.35 -2.41 -34.78
CA ALA A 302 21.22 -3.54 -35.14
C ALA A 302 20.44 -4.79 -35.62
N GLY A 303 19.39 -4.60 -36.42
CA GLY A 303 18.80 -5.64 -37.29
C GLY A 303 18.17 -6.87 -36.62
N LYS A 304 18.03 -6.90 -35.29
CA LYS A 304 17.37 -7.96 -34.53
C LYS A 304 16.27 -7.37 -33.65
N ASN A 305 15.13 -8.04 -33.63
CA ASN A 305 13.83 -7.45 -33.31
C ASN A 305 13.52 -7.45 -31.81
N GLU A 306 14.34 -6.74 -31.02
CA GLU A 306 14.22 -6.66 -29.56
C GLU A 306 14.29 -5.20 -29.08
N HIS A 307 13.24 -4.73 -28.40
CA HIS A 307 13.06 -3.33 -27.98
C HIS A 307 13.83 -3.01 -26.67
N ASN A 308 15.16 -3.14 -26.70
CA ASN A 308 16.00 -3.13 -25.50
C ASN A 308 16.56 -1.74 -25.10
N ARG A 309 15.97 -0.62 -25.55
CA ARG A 309 16.47 0.74 -25.26
C ARG A 309 15.36 1.70 -24.83
N VAL A 310 15.56 2.44 -23.74
CA VAL A 310 14.67 3.53 -23.30
C VAL A 310 15.45 4.84 -23.31
N TYR A 311 14.81 5.97 -23.62
CA TYR A 311 15.36 7.29 -23.28
C TYR A 311 14.39 8.15 -22.48
N VAL A 312 14.93 9.11 -21.73
CA VAL A 312 14.23 10.16 -20.99
C VAL A 312 14.81 11.52 -21.40
N ASP A 313 13.98 12.41 -21.95
CA ASP A 313 14.31 13.82 -22.21
C ASP A 313 13.81 14.68 -21.04
N LEU A 314 14.73 15.23 -20.24
CA LEU A 314 14.49 16.15 -19.14
C LEU A 314 14.42 17.59 -19.68
N LEU A 315 13.26 18.24 -19.58
CA LEU A 315 13.02 19.56 -20.19
C LEU A 315 13.40 20.70 -19.23
N ALA A 316 13.85 21.83 -19.78
CA ALA A 316 14.41 22.97 -19.03
C ALA A 316 15.53 22.54 -18.05
N THR A 317 16.37 21.60 -18.49
CA THR A 317 17.40 20.94 -17.65
C THR A 317 18.79 21.11 -18.27
N ARG A 318 19.80 21.23 -17.40
CA ARG A 318 21.24 21.18 -17.69
C ARG A 318 21.87 19.92 -17.10
N LEU A 319 22.89 19.41 -17.76
CA LEU A 319 23.72 18.32 -17.28
C LEU A 319 24.59 18.81 -16.11
N GLY A 320 24.67 18.05 -15.01
CA GLY A 320 25.58 18.36 -13.90
C GLY A 320 27.03 18.08 -14.29
N ALA A 321 27.96 18.91 -13.80
CA ALA A 321 29.40 18.77 -14.08
C ALA A 321 30.03 17.49 -13.50
N THR A 322 29.28 16.72 -12.72
CA THR A 322 29.66 15.43 -12.10
C THR A 322 29.03 14.21 -12.80
N ILE A 323 28.27 14.41 -13.88
CA ILE A 323 27.63 13.32 -14.62
C ILE A 323 28.62 12.73 -15.64
N GLU A 324 28.84 11.42 -15.58
CA GLU A 324 29.50 10.67 -16.65
C GLU A 324 28.59 10.63 -17.89
N GLU A 325 29.11 11.02 -19.06
CA GLU A 325 28.30 11.00 -20.30
C GLU A 325 28.03 9.58 -20.83
N ASP A 326 28.93 8.62 -20.57
CA ASP A 326 28.83 7.20 -20.98
C ASP A 326 29.24 6.26 -19.83
N THR A 327 28.27 5.71 -19.07
CA THR A 327 28.54 4.75 -17.98
C THR A 327 28.22 3.32 -18.43
N HIS A 328 29.26 2.47 -18.54
CA HIS A 328 29.11 1.04 -18.83
C HIS A 328 29.11 0.19 -17.55
N LEU A 329 28.04 -0.60 -17.36
CA LEU A 329 27.77 -1.32 -16.11
C LEU A 329 28.10 -2.82 -16.19
N GLY A 330 27.86 -3.42 -17.35
CA GLY A 330 28.10 -4.85 -17.59
C GLY A 330 27.14 -5.79 -16.86
N GLY A 331 27.27 -7.09 -17.14
CA GLY A 331 26.67 -8.17 -16.34
C GLY A 331 25.14 -8.31 -16.35
N GLY A 332 24.45 -7.39 -15.67
CA GLY A 332 23.01 -7.46 -15.38
C GLY A 332 22.09 -7.07 -16.54
N LEU A 333 20.82 -6.77 -16.22
CA LEU A 333 19.80 -6.41 -17.20
C LEU A 333 20.11 -5.05 -17.86
N LEU A 334 20.50 -4.02 -17.10
CA LEU A 334 20.97 -2.75 -17.63
C LEU A 334 22.45 -2.87 -18.00
N LYS A 335 22.79 -2.55 -19.25
CA LYS A 335 24.16 -2.67 -19.81
C LYS A 335 24.92 -1.34 -19.79
N SER A 336 24.28 -0.25 -20.17
CA SER A 336 24.87 1.08 -20.23
C SER A 336 23.85 2.19 -20.03
N ILE A 337 24.34 3.31 -19.49
CA ILE A 337 23.64 4.60 -19.49
C ILE A 337 24.46 5.57 -20.34
N ARG A 338 23.78 6.43 -21.10
CA ARG A 338 24.38 7.61 -21.74
C ARG A 338 23.61 8.86 -21.37
N ALA A 339 24.27 9.94 -20.96
CA ALA A 339 23.65 11.19 -20.52
C ALA A 339 24.29 12.37 -21.24
N SER A 340 23.52 13.13 -22.03
CA SER A 340 24.08 14.23 -22.82
C SER A 340 23.15 15.44 -22.92
N GLN A 341 23.77 16.62 -23.11
CA GLN A 341 23.08 17.89 -23.25
C GLN A 341 22.50 18.03 -24.67
N ARG A 342 21.22 17.69 -24.85
CA ARG A 342 20.49 17.76 -26.11
C ARG A 342 20.08 19.21 -26.42
N GLY A 343 21.05 20.03 -26.82
CA GLY A 343 20.87 21.46 -27.03
C GLY A 343 20.67 22.23 -25.72
N ALA A 344 20.38 23.53 -25.80
CA ALA A 344 20.46 24.44 -24.67
C ALA A 344 19.53 24.14 -23.47
N ASP A 345 18.46 23.36 -23.68
CA ASP A 345 17.29 23.30 -22.79
C ASP A 345 16.85 21.87 -22.41
N THR A 346 17.52 20.83 -22.89
CA THR A 346 17.13 19.43 -22.63
C THR A 346 18.33 18.57 -22.32
N VAL A 347 18.26 17.77 -21.26
CA VAL A 347 19.19 16.64 -21.06
C VAL A 347 18.51 15.37 -21.54
N ARG A 348 19.20 14.56 -22.33
CA ARG A 348 18.75 13.22 -22.71
C ARG A 348 19.54 12.19 -21.94
N VAL A 349 18.84 11.30 -21.22
CA VAL A 349 19.43 10.10 -20.63
C VAL A 349 18.91 8.87 -21.38
N VAL A 350 19.79 7.98 -21.83
CA VAL A 350 19.50 6.79 -22.61
C VAL A 350 19.96 5.56 -21.83
N PHE A 351 19.15 4.51 -21.81
CA PHE A 351 19.37 3.28 -21.07
C PHE A 351 19.34 2.11 -22.08
N ASP A 352 20.45 1.37 -22.21
CA ASP A 352 20.49 0.13 -22.98
C ASP A 352 20.38 -1.09 -22.04
N PHE A 353 19.49 -2.00 -22.38
CA PHE A 353 19.20 -3.22 -21.62
C PHE A 353 19.58 -4.49 -22.41
N ALA A 354 19.56 -5.62 -21.73
CA ALA A 354 19.92 -6.93 -22.25
C ALA A 354 18.75 -7.67 -22.92
N ASP A 355 17.58 -7.65 -22.28
CA ASP A 355 16.30 -8.28 -22.66
C ASP A 355 15.23 -7.53 -21.86
N LEU A 356 14.74 -6.39 -22.39
CA LEU A 356 13.78 -5.55 -21.67
C LEU A 356 12.36 -6.02 -21.96
N LYS A 357 11.67 -6.53 -20.93
CA LYS A 357 10.30 -7.03 -21.08
C LYS A 357 9.22 -6.06 -20.63
N ASP A 358 9.48 -5.32 -19.55
CA ASP A 358 8.58 -4.31 -19.02
C ASP A 358 9.39 -3.22 -18.31
N TYR A 359 8.85 -1.99 -18.25
CA TYR A 359 9.48 -0.89 -17.52
C TYR A 359 8.45 0.11 -16.99
N LYS A 360 8.81 0.78 -15.90
CA LYS A 360 7.97 1.73 -15.19
C LYS A 360 8.79 2.97 -14.87
N ILE A 361 8.25 4.15 -15.17
CA ILE A 361 8.86 5.43 -14.77
C ILE A 361 7.94 6.13 -13.77
N GLN A 362 8.50 6.63 -12.68
CA GLN A 362 7.79 7.37 -11.64
C GLN A 362 8.60 8.58 -11.18
N THR A 363 7.91 9.62 -10.68
CA THR A 363 8.52 10.71 -9.93
C THR A 363 8.45 10.45 -8.43
N LEU A 364 9.45 10.92 -7.69
CA LEU A 364 9.37 11.12 -6.23
C LEU A 364 9.62 12.60 -5.95
N ASP A 365 8.90 13.18 -5.00
CA ASP A 365 9.05 14.58 -4.60
C ASP A 365 9.82 14.70 -3.28
N ASN A 366 10.64 15.76 -3.16
CA ASN A 366 11.40 16.15 -1.96
C ASN A 366 12.46 15.12 -1.45
N PRO A 367 13.64 15.01 -2.09
CA PRO A 367 14.10 15.74 -3.28
C PRO A 367 13.44 15.21 -4.56
N PHE A 368 13.40 16.03 -5.61
CA PHE A 368 12.78 15.59 -6.86
C PHE A 368 13.66 14.54 -7.56
N ARG A 369 13.02 13.43 -7.96
CA ARG A 369 13.67 12.30 -8.61
C ARG A 369 12.80 11.75 -9.71
N ILE A 370 13.44 11.21 -10.74
CA ILE A 370 12.80 10.32 -11.72
C ILE A 370 13.40 8.93 -11.54
N VAL A 371 12.57 7.94 -11.28
CA VAL A 371 12.96 6.54 -11.08
C VAL A 371 12.49 5.72 -12.28
N LEU A 372 13.41 5.00 -12.91
CA LEU A 372 13.15 4.02 -13.96
C LEU A 372 13.40 2.62 -13.38
N ASP A 373 12.33 1.84 -13.26
CA ASP A 373 12.38 0.39 -13.02
C ASP A 373 12.27 -0.36 -14.34
N ALA A 374 13.08 -1.40 -14.52
CA ALA A 374 13.12 -2.25 -15.70
C ALA A 374 13.16 -3.72 -15.30
N PHE A 375 12.43 -4.56 -16.03
CA PHE A 375 12.24 -5.98 -15.75
C PHE A 375 12.55 -6.83 -16.99
N ALA A 376 13.23 -7.96 -16.77
CA ALA A 376 13.73 -8.80 -17.84
C ALA A 376 12.69 -9.79 -18.38
N GLY A 377 12.95 -10.35 -19.56
CA GLY A 377 12.17 -11.47 -20.09
C GLY A 377 12.33 -12.75 -19.24
N PRO A 378 11.37 -13.70 -19.33
CA PRO A 378 11.43 -14.96 -18.58
C PRO A 378 12.61 -15.86 -18.98
N ASN A 379 13.26 -15.56 -20.09
CA ASN A 379 14.44 -16.28 -20.59
C ASN A 379 15.76 -15.62 -20.15
N PHE A 380 15.73 -14.42 -19.57
CA PHE A 380 16.93 -13.70 -19.16
C PHE A 380 17.64 -14.40 -18.00
N LYS A 381 18.86 -14.85 -18.25
CA LYS A 381 19.77 -15.39 -17.23
C LYS A 381 20.85 -14.36 -16.93
N ALA A 382 20.78 -13.76 -15.74
CA ALA A 382 21.88 -12.94 -15.23
C ALA A 382 23.16 -13.79 -15.13
N SER A 383 24.30 -13.25 -15.58
CA SER A 383 25.57 -13.98 -15.58
C SER A 383 26.10 -14.19 -14.16
N ALA A 384 26.52 -15.43 -13.86
CA ALA A 384 27.01 -15.81 -12.53
C ALA A 384 28.32 -15.09 -12.14
N LYS A 385 29.14 -14.65 -13.13
CA LYS A 385 30.35 -13.87 -12.86
C LYS A 385 30.05 -12.49 -12.28
N ASP A 386 28.88 -11.93 -12.55
CA ASP A 386 28.55 -10.54 -12.21
C ASP A 386 27.89 -10.43 -10.84
N GLN A 387 27.09 -11.43 -10.45
CA GLN A 387 26.63 -11.59 -9.05
C GLN A 387 27.81 -11.73 -8.07
N ALA A 388 28.88 -12.42 -8.50
CA ALA A 388 30.12 -12.50 -7.73
C ALA A 388 30.88 -11.15 -7.70
N LYS A 389 30.84 -10.37 -8.79
CA LYS A 389 31.59 -9.10 -8.91
C LYS A 389 31.01 -7.98 -8.06
N ASP A 390 29.68 -7.90 -7.93
CA ASP A 390 29.01 -6.94 -7.05
C ASP A 390 29.26 -7.24 -5.56
N GLN A 391 29.44 -8.52 -5.20
CA GLN A 391 29.85 -8.91 -3.84
C GLN A 391 31.35 -8.67 -3.62
N ALA A 392 32.21 -8.99 -4.59
CA ALA A 392 33.65 -8.76 -4.52
C ALA A 392 34.00 -7.27 -4.36
N LYS A 393 33.43 -6.37 -5.18
CA LYS A 393 33.66 -4.92 -5.06
C LYS A 393 33.21 -4.31 -3.73
N ALA A 394 32.31 -4.98 -3.00
CA ALA A 394 31.90 -4.56 -1.66
C ALA A 394 32.86 -5.05 -0.55
N ALA A 395 33.60 -6.13 -0.79
CA ALA A 395 34.62 -6.68 0.13
C ALA A 395 36.02 -6.07 -0.10
N GLU A 396 36.41 -5.87 -1.36
CA GLU A 396 37.72 -5.41 -1.82
C GLU A 396 38.03 -3.93 -1.47
N LYS A 397 37.08 -3.21 -0.87
CA LYS A 397 37.24 -1.81 -0.44
C LYS A 397 37.33 -1.59 1.08
N ALA A 398 37.64 -2.65 1.83
CA ALA A 398 38.22 -2.50 3.15
C ALA A 398 39.68 -2.05 3.02
N PRO A 399 40.09 -0.89 3.57
CA PRO A 399 41.50 -0.50 3.57
C PRO A 399 42.30 -1.42 4.50
N GLU A 400 43.54 -1.76 4.09
CA GLU A 400 44.48 -2.47 4.95
C GLU A 400 44.76 -1.67 6.25
N PRO A 401 45.18 -2.35 7.34
CA PRO A 401 45.39 -1.73 8.64
C PRO A 401 46.65 -0.83 8.67
N VAL A 402 46.53 0.37 8.11
CA VAL A 402 47.54 1.42 8.25
C VAL A 402 47.72 1.77 9.73
N THR A 403 48.92 1.56 10.25
CA THR A 403 49.30 1.78 11.66
C THR A 403 49.50 3.26 11.96
N PHE A 404 48.42 4.04 11.93
CA PHE A 404 48.43 5.43 12.38
C PHE A 404 48.80 5.52 13.87
N ALA A 405 49.88 6.25 14.17
CA ALA A 405 50.23 6.60 15.54
C ALA A 405 49.09 7.38 16.22
N GLU A 406 48.84 7.09 17.50
CA GLU A 406 47.80 7.76 18.30
C GLU A 406 48.00 9.30 18.27
N PRO A 407 47.01 10.10 17.84
CA PRO A 407 47.16 11.55 17.81
C PRO A 407 47.29 12.11 19.23
N SER A 408 48.13 13.15 19.37
CA SER A 408 48.37 13.85 20.63
C SER A 408 47.08 14.38 21.25
N ALA A 409 47.07 14.58 22.58
CA ALA A 409 45.91 15.13 23.30
C ALA A 409 45.45 16.50 22.74
N SER A 410 46.38 17.32 22.23
CA SER A 410 46.07 18.58 21.54
C SER A 410 45.36 18.39 20.20
N ARG A 411 45.83 17.47 19.34
CA ARG A 411 45.13 17.13 18.08
C ARG A 411 43.78 16.47 18.33
N LYS A 412 43.66 15.63 19.37
CA LYS A 412 42.37 15.02 19.77
C LYS A 412 41.33 16.07 20.20
N ARG A 413 41.75 17.13 20.90
CA ARG A 413 40.87 18.28 21.22
C ARG A 413 40.48 19.06 19.97
N MET A 414 41.46 19.49 19.17
CA MET A 414 41.21 20.24 17.92
C MET A 414 40.28 19.49 16.95
N ALA A 415 40.42 18.16 16.83
CA ALA A 415 39.52 17.35 16.01
C ALA A 415 38.11 17.23 16.62
N ALA A 416 37.98 17.13 17.95
CA ALA A 416 36.68 17.15 18.62
C ALA A 416 35.96 18.50 18.47
N ASP A 417 36.68 19.61 18.67
CA ASP A 417 36.18 20.97 18.49
C ASP A 417 35.72 21.20 17.04
N LEU A 418 36.48 20.71 16.05
CA LEU A 418 36.11 20.78 14.63
C LEU A 418 34.87 19.93 14.29
N VAL A 419 34.78 18.70 14.81
CA VAL A 419 33.59 17.83 14.69
C VAL A 419 32.36 18.51 15.32
N GLU A 420 32.55 19.22 16.43
CA GLU A 420 31.48 19.95 17.11
C GLU A 420 31.07 21.26 16.39
N GLN A 421 32.02 21.99 15.80
CA GLN A 421 31.78 23.17 14.97
C GLN A 421 31.09 22.83 13.64
N LEU A 422 31.49 21.73 12.98
CA LEU A 422 30.86 21.22 11.75
C LEU A 422 29.49 20.56 11.99
N GLY A 423 29.05 20.44 13.25
CA GLY A 423 27.76 19.84 13.60
C GLY A 423 27.68 18.32 13.38
N LEU A 424 28.83 17.64 13.33
CA LEU A 424 28.94 16.20 13.07
C LEU A 424 28.73 15.33 14.33
N SER A 425 28.00 15.83 15.32
CA SER A 425 27.80 15.20 16.63
C SER A 425 26.35 15.31 17.11
N VAL A 426 25.88 14.28 17.82
CA VAL A 426 24.51 14.20 18.35
C VAL A 426 24.35 15.15 19.54
N ARG A 427 23.51 16.18 19.40
CA ARG A 427 23.19 17.17 20.44
C ARG A 427 21.71 17.17 20.81
N THR A 428 20.82 17.05 19.83
CA THR A 428 19.36 17.22 19.96
C THR A 428 18.63 15.89 19.75
N ILE A 429 17.80 15.49 20.71
CA ILE A 429 17.05 14.22 20.66
C ILE A 429 15.55 14.54 20.75
N MET A 430 14.78 14.02 19.80
CA MET A 430 13.33 13.94 19.91
C MET A 430 12.94 12.65 20.62
N ILE A 431 12.18 12.77 21.71
CA ILE A 431 11.54 11.64 22.38
C ILE A 431 10.05 11.68 22.07
N ASP A 432 9.56 10.62 21.43
CA ASP A 432 8.16 10.43 21.14
C ASP A 432 7.52 9.50 22.19
N ALA A 433 6.36 9.91 22.73
CA ALA A 433 5.56 9.08 23.62
C ALA A 433 4.38 8.51 22.83
N GLY A 434 4.40 7.20 22.57
CA GLY A 434 3.38 6.51 21.77
C GLY A 434 1.95 6.79 22.24
N HIS A 435 1.00 6.76 21.29
CA HIS A 435 -0.43 7.02 21.53
C HIS A 435 -0.70 8.42 22.12
N GLY A 436 -1.83 8.60 22.82
CA GLY A 436 -2.19 9.82 23.56
C GLY A 436 -3.62 10.32 23.30
N GLY A 437 -4.20 11.02 24.26
CA GLY A 437 -5.54 11.60 24.18
C GLY A 437 -6.62 10.53 23.94
N LYS A 438 -7.26 10.58 22.78
CA LYS A 438 -8.30 9.63 22.32
C LYS A 438 -7.79 8.20 22.12
N ASP A 439 -6.48 8.03 21.94
CA ASP A 439 -5.83 6.75 21.71
C ASP A 439 -5.14 6.28 23.00
N PRO A 440 -5.63 5.21 23.67
CA PRO A 440 -5.04 4.69 24.89
C PRO A 440 -3.79 3.83 24.67
N GLY A 441 -3.52 3.39 23.44
CA GLY A 441 -2.63 2.26 23.16
C GLY A 441 -3.17 0.95 23.75
N ALA A 442 -2.29 -0.03 23.96
CA ALA A 442 -2.61 -1.25 24.66
C ALA A 442 -3.02 -1.00 26.14
N GLN A 443 -3.78 -1.93 26.71
CA GLN A 443 -4.29 -1.84 28.10
C GLN A 443 -4.19 -3.19 28.80
N GLY A 444 -3.76 -3.20 30.07
CA GLY A 444 -3.55 -4.42 30.84
C GLY A 444 -3.32 -4.12 32.33
N TYR A 445 -3.90 -4.96 33.20
CA TYR A 445 -3.78 -4.86 34.68
C TYR A 445 -4.03 -3.46 35.27
N GLY A 446 -4.97 -2.70 34.69
CA GLY A 446 -5.31 -1.33 35.10
C GLY A 446 -4.40 -0.23 34.52
N LEU A 447 -3.35 -0.60 33.78
CA LEU A 447 -2.50 0.34 33.06
C LEU A 447 -3.04 0.59 31.64
N ARG A 448 -2.77 1.81 31.15
CA ARG A 448 -2.86 2.17 29.74
C ARG A 448 -1.47 2.49 29.23
N GLU A 449 -1.15 2.01 28.05
CA GLU A 449 0.14 2.21 27.42
C GLU A 449 0.47 3.70 27.27
N LYS A 450 -0.49 4.53 26.82
CA LYS A 450 -0.25 5.98 26.62
C LYS A 450 0.27 6.71 27.88
N ASP A 451 -0.08 6.22 29.06
CA ASP A 451 0.25 6.81 30.36
C ASP A 451 1.64 6.33 30.83
N VAL A 452 1.96 5.05 30.56
CA VAL A 452 3.30 4.48 30.79
C VAL A 452 4.33 5.09 29.83
N ASN A 453 4.00 5.19 28.53
CA ASN A 453 4.85 5.77 27.49
C ASN A 453 5.22 7.23 27.83
N LEU A 454 4.26 8.03 28.30
CA LEU A 454 4.52 9.41 28.72
C LEU A 454 5.43 9.46 29.97
N ARG A 455 5.17 8.62 30.98
CA ARG A 455 5.98 8.56 32.21
C ARG A 455 7.42 8.15 31.90
N MET A 456 7.61 7.18 31.02
CA MET A 456 8.92 6.73 30.55
C MET A 456 9.62 7.80 29.71
N ALA A 457 8.94 8.40 28.72
CA ALA A 457 9.51 9.43 27.86
C ALA A 457 10.03 10.65 28.67
N LEU A 458 9.27 11.11 29.66
CA LEU A 458 9.68 12.19 30.56
C LEU A 458 10.85 11.78 31.48
N THR A 459 10.91 10.51 31.90
CA THR A 459 12.01 9.97 32.74
C THR A 459 13.31 9.82 31.93
N LEU A 460 13.21 9.31 30.71
CA LEU A 460 14.30 9.23 29.75
C LEU A 460 14.81 10.63 29.37
N GLY A 461 13.90 11.57 29.12
CA GLY A 461 14.23 12.95 28.78
C GLY A 461 14.93 13.72 29.91
N LYS A 462 14.52 13.51 31.18
CA LYS A 462 15.27 14.00 32.35
C LYS A 462 16.69 13.41 32.39
N THR A 463 16.81 12.09 32.14
CA THR A 463 18.09 11.36 32.18
C THR A 463 19.05 11.78 31.06
N LEU A 464 18.54 12.03 29.85
CA LEU A 464 19.32 12.54 28.71
C LEU A 464 19.75 14.00 28.91
N LYS A 465 18.88 14.86 29.46
CA LYS A 465 19.25 16.25 29.83
C LYS A 465 20.40 16.28 30.84
N SER A 466 20.39 15.41 31.86
CA SER A 466 21.52 15.29 32.81
C SER A 466 22.79 14.64 32.23
N ARG A 467 22.77 14.23 30.96
CA ARG A 467 23.96 13.80 30.19
C ARG A 467 24.37 14.82 29.11
N GLY A 468 23.81 16.04 29.15
CA GLY A 468 24.17 17.14 28.25
C GLY A 468 23.34 17.25 26.96
N PHE A 469 22.36 16.37 26.73
CA PHE A 469 21.55 16.41 25.50
C PHE A 469 20.42 17.45 25.56
N LYS A 470 20.19 18.14 24.45
CA LYS A 470 18.99 18.94 24.22
C LYS A 470 17.82 18.00 23.89
N VAL A 471 16.92 17.80 24.84
CA VAL A 471 15.73 16.96 24.64
C VAL A 471 14.50 17.79 24.30
N ILE A 472 13.84 17.42 23.20
CA ILE A 472 12.51 17.86 22.78
C ILE A 472 11.55 16.66 22.77
N TYR A 473 10.24 16.91 22.83
CA TYR A 473 9.21 15.88 22.90
C TYR A 473 8.13 16.09 21.84
N THR A 474 7.46 15.02 21.40
CA THR A 474 6.24 15.11 20.58
C THR A 474 5.03 15.52 21.42
N ARG A 475 4.94 15.01 22.65
CA ARG A 475 3.98 15.45 23.68
C ARG A 475 4.59 15.37 25.07
N THR A 476 4.20 16.29 25.95
CA THR A 476 4.51 16.27 27.40
C THR A 476 3.26 16.05 28.25
N THR A 477 2.09 15.91 27.62
CA THR A 477 0.76 15.79 28.21
C THR A 477 -0.03 14.67 27.52
N ASP A 478 -1.25 14.40 27.99
CA ASP A 478 -2.16 13.43 27.40
C ASP A 478 -2.92 14.02 26.19
N VAL A 479 -2.21 14.21 25.07
CA VAL A 479 -2.77 14.70 23.80
C VAL A 479 -2.53 13.69 22.68
N PHE A 480 -3.47 13.62 21.73
CA PHE A 480 -3.35 12.79 20.54
C PHE A 480 -2.49 13.50 19.48
N LEU A 481 -1.55 12.77 18.87
CA LEU A 481 -0.77 13.25 17.73
C LEU A 481 -0.69 12.15 16.65
N PRO A 482 -1.04 12.43 15.38
CA PRO A 482 -0.92 11.48 14.27
C PRO A 482 0.51 10.94 14.09
N LEU A 483 0.64 9.77 13.48
CA LEU A 483 1.94 9.08 13.34
C LEU A 483 2.89 9.86 12.43
N GLU A 484 2.36 10.42 11.34
CA GLU A 484 3.08 11.23 10.36
C GLU A 484 3.59 12.57 10.93
N GLU A 485 2.89 13.13 11.92
CA GLU A 485 3.27 14.41 12.54
C GLU A 485 4.46 14.26 13.50
N ARG A 486 4.66 13.07 14.09
CA ARG A 486 5.74 12.80 15.07
C ARG A 486 7.13 12.96 14.44
N THR A 487 7.38 12.37 13.27
CA THR A 487 8.64 12.55 12.53
C THR A 487 8.70 13.87 11.77
N ALA A 488 7.57 14.42 11.31
CA ALA A 488 7.53 15.76 10.73
C ALA A 488 7.98 16.83 11.73
N LEU A 489 7.56 16.73 12.99
CA LEU A 489 8.01 17.60 14.08
C LEU A 489 9.51 17.42 14.37
N ALA A 490 10.01 16.17 14.42
CA ALA A 490 11.43 15.88 14.58
C ALA A 490 12.30 16.49 13.47
N ASN A 491 11.83 16.39 12.22
CA ASN A 491 12.45 16.99 11.04
C ASN A 491 12.44 18.53 11.13
N ALA A 492 11.29 19.14 11.44
CA ALA A 492 11.13 20.58 11.52
C ALA A 492 11.94 21.22 12.66
N LYS A 493 12.09 20.51 13.79
CA LYS A 493 12.92 20.95 14.93
C LYS A 493 14.41 20.55 14.79
N LYS A 494 14.81 19.93 13.67
CA LYS A 494 16.18 19.46 13.38
C LYS A 494 16.76 18.60 14.51
N ALA A 495 16.04 17.53 14.89
CA ALA A 495 16.56 16.55 15.83
C ALA A 495 17.66 15.68 15.17
N ASP A 496 18.72 15.39 15.91
CA ASP A 496 19.83 14.53 15.47
C ASP A 496 19.52 13.05 15.68
N LEU A 497 18.57 12.72 16.57
CA LEU A 497 18.02 11.38 16.81
C LEU A 497 16.52 11.45 17.12
N PHE A 498 15.81 10.35 16.81
CA PHE A 498 14.40 10.13 17.19
C PHE A 498 14.22 8.81 17.96
N LEU A 499 13.60 8.86 19.14
CA LEU A 499 13.31 7.69 19.97
C LEU A 499 11.83 7.66 20.32
N SER A 500 11.05 6.73 19.76
CA SER A 500 9.65 6.51 20.12
C SER A 500 9.53 5.42 21.20
N VAL A 501 8.67 5.64 22.19
CA VAL A 501 8.50 4.79 23.37
C VAL A 501 7.11 4.18 23.37
N HIS A 502 7.06 2.84 23.38
CA HIS A 502 5.85 2.00 23.32
C HIS A 502 5.92 0.84 24.35
N CYS A 503 4.77 0.23 24.64
CA CYS A 503 4.63 -0.94 25.51
C CYS A 503 3.93 -2.08 24.76
N ASN A 504 4.60 -3.23 24.66
CA ASN A 504 4.16 -4.32 23.80
C ASN A 504 2.91 -5.01 24.38
N ALA A 505 2.15 -5.69 23.53
CA ALA A 505 0.93 -6.39 23.88
C ALA A 505 0.79 -7.68 23.08
N HIS A 506 0.43 -8.75 23.77
CA HIS A 506 0.30 -10.09 23.22
C HIS A 506 -0.90 -10.85 23.80
N THR A 507 -1.42 -11.81 23.02
CA THR A 507 -2.56 -12.67 23.39
C THR A 507 -2.17 -13.82 24.32
N ASP A 508 -0.96 -14.36 24.17
CA ASP A 508 -0.34 -15.18 25.22
C ASP A 508 0.23 -14.26 26.32
N PRO A 509 -0.26 -14.33 27.57
CA PRO A 509 0.21 -13.51 28.69
C PRO A 509 1.60 -13.92 29.21
N GLY A 510 2.18 -15.03 28.76
CA GLY A 510 3.55 -15.44 29.10
C GLY A 510 4.65 -14.57 28.47
N MET A 511 4.37 -13.97 27.31
CA MET A 511 5.31 -13.10 26.59
C MET A 511 5.72 -11.89 27.44
N SER A 512 7.03 -11.64 27.52
CA SER A 512 7.64 -10.65 28.41
C SER A 512 9.02 -10.23 27.92
N GLY A 513 9.56 -9.10 28.39
CA GLY A 513 10.88 -8.61 28.01
C GLY A 513 10.86 -7.43 27.05
N LEU A 514 12.06 -7.01 26.65
CA LEU A 514 12.26 -5.86 25.74
C LEU A 514 12.34 -6.29 24.28
N GLU A 515 11.85 -5.42 23.40
CA GLU A 515 12.19 -5.44 21.97
C GLU A 515 12.63 -4.03 21.53
N THR A 516 13.36 -3.91 20.43
CA THR A 516 13.70 -2.59 19.88
C THR A 516 13.80 -2.61 18.35
N TYR A 517 12.99 -1.77 17.73
CA TYR A 517 12.75 -1.79 16.29
C TYR A 517 13.44 -0.65 15.54
N SER A 518 13.90 -0.98 14.35
CA SER A 518 14.32 -0.03 13.31
C SER A 518 13.44 -0.18 12.06
N LEU A 519 13.38 0.87 11.24
CA LEU A 519 12.50 0.95 10.09
C LEU A 519 13.04 0.12 8.90
N ASN A 520 12.39 -1.01 8.60
CA ASN A 520 12.72 -1.90 7.47
C ASN A 520 11.48 -2.79 7.16
N LEU A 521 11.56 -3.74 6.23
CA LEU A 521 10.52 -4.76 6.05
C LEU A 521 10.52 -5.75 7.22
N ALA A 522 9.32 -6.18 7.65
CA ALA A 522 9.18 -7.16 8.73
C ALA A 522 9.59 -8.57 8.27
N ARG A 523 10.49 -9.20 9.04
CA ARG A 523 11.01 -10.55 8.75
C ARG A 523 10.36 -11.67 9.56
N THR A 524 9.50 -11.34 10.54
CA THR A 524 8.82 -12.34 11.40
C THR A 524 7.33 -12.00 11.58
N PRO A 525 6.46 -12.99 11.86
CA PRO A 525 5.05 -12.75 12.16
C PRO A 525 4.83 -11.80 13.36
N ASP A 526 5.71 -11.87 14.36
CA ASP A 526 5.67 -10.96 15.52
C ASP A 526 5.92 -9.51 15.12
N ALA A 527 6.95 -9.26 14.32
CA ALA A 527 7.26 -7.93 13.81
C ALA A 527 6.13 -7.39 12.91
N VAL A 528 5.49 -8.24 12.11
CA VAL A 528 4.28 -7.87 11.34
C VAL A 528 3.13 -7.49 12.28
N ARG A 529 2.88 -8.26 13.34
CA ARG A 529 1.78 -8.01 14.30
C ARG A 529 2.00 -6.71 15.08
N VAL A 530 3.20 -6.45 15.59
CA VAL A 530 3.52 -5.22 16.32
C VAL A 530 3.42 -4.01 15.40
N ALA A 531 4.02 -4.08 14.20
CA ALA A 531 3.85 -3.03 13.18
C ALA A 531 2.38 -2.79 12.83
N ALA A 532 1.57 -3.84 12.69
CA ALA A 532 0.14 -3.70 12.40
C ALA A 532 -0.65 -3.05 13.53
N ARG A 533 -0.30 -3.33 14.80
CA ARG A 533 -0.91 -2.70 15.98
C ARG A 533 -0.60 -1.20 16.00
N GLU A 534 0.67 -0.82 15.86
CA GLU A 534 1.08 0.59 15.94
C GLU A 534 0.61 1.41 14.73
N ASN A 535 0.55 0.80 13.55
CA ASN A 535 0.08 1.46 12.35
C ASN A 535 -1.45 1.63 12.30
N ALA A 536 -2.23 0.91 13.12
CA ALA A 536 -3.70 0.97 13.12
C ALA A 536 -4.29 2.34 13.49
N VAL A 537 -3.44 3.28 13.92
CA VAL A 537 -3.77 4.67 14.26
C VAL A 537 -3.65 5.62 13.05
N SER A 538 -3.11 5.16 11.91
CA SER A 538 -3.02 5.93 10.64
C SER A 538 -4.02 5.41 9.60
N ASP A 539 -4.50 6.31 8.71
CA ASP A 539 -5.40 6.01 7.59
C ASP A 539 -4.71 5.31 6.39
N ARG A 540 -3.52 4.71 6.58
CA ARG A 540 -2.68 4.14 5.51
C ARG A 540 -2.51 2.62 5.65
N ASN A 541 -2.40 1.90 4.54
CA ASN A 541 -2.23 0.44 4.54
C ASN A 541 -0.77 0.00 4.64
N ILE A 542 -0.51 -1.02 5.44
CA ILE A 542 0.83 -1.61 5.67
C ILE A 542 1.47 -2.07 4.34
N SER A 543 0.68 -2.49 3.34
CA SER A 543 1.15 -2.79 1.99
C SER A 543 1.79 -1.59 1.30
N ASP A 544 1.19 -0.40 1.45
CA ASP A 544 1.66 0.84 0.86
C ASP A 544 2.97 1.25 1.53
N LEU A 545 3.05 1.04 2.84
CA LEU A 545 4.25 1.22 3.64
C LEU A 545 5.38 0.25 3.24
N GLN A 546 5.08 -1.03 2.98
CA GLN A 546 6.07 -2.00 2.50
C GLN A 546 6.63 -1.63 1.11
N MET A 547 5.80 -1.10 0.21
CA MET A 547 6.26 -0.56 -1.07
C MET A 547 7.16 0.67 -0.86
N ILE A 548 6.68 1.67 -0.11
CA ILE A 548 7.46 2.89 0.20
C ILE A 548 8.80 2.55 0.91
N LEU A 549 8.82 1.52 1.75
CA LEU A 549 10.05 1.07 2.40
C LEU A 549 11.05 0.43 1.45
N THR A 550 10.57 -0.37 0.51
CA THR A 550 11.41 -0.95 -0.56
C THR A 550 12.06 0.16 -1.39
N ASP A 551 11.38 1.31 -1.56
CA ASP A 551 11.94 2.50 -2.20
C ASP A 551 12.89 3.31 -1.29
N LEU A 552 12.66 3.36 0.03
CA LEU A 552 13.47 4.09 1.02
C LEU A 552 14.76 3.37 1.47
N MET A 553 14.91 2.06 1.21
CA MET A 553 16.05 1.22 1.65
C MET A 553 17.44 1.65 1.17
N LEU A 554 17.53 2.66 0.30
CA LEU A 554 18.78 3.20 -0.24
C LEU A 554 19.30 4.42 0.56
N THR A 555 18.90 4.58 1.83
CA THR A 555 19.26 5.74 2.68
C THR A 555 20.19 5.36 3.84
N SER A 556 21.22 6.17 4.11
CA SER A 556 22.18 5.91 5.21
C SER A 556 21.50 5.82 6.58
N LYS A 557 20.40 6.57 6.75
CA LYS A 557 19.63 6.65 7.99
C LYS A 557 19.03 5.32 8.43
N ILE A 558 18.83 4.35 7.54
CA ILE A 558 18.40 3.00 7.96
C ILE A 558 19.53 2.26 8.67
N LYS A 559 20.77 2.24 8.14
CA LYS A 559 21.91 1.63 8.83
C LYS A 559 22.26 2.35 10.14
N GLU A 560 22.22 3.69 10.13
CA GLU A 560 22.41 4.49 11.34
C GLU A 560 21.32 4.20 12.39
N SER A 561 20.07 3.94 11.98
CA SER A 561 18.96 3.54 12.86
C SER A 561 19.16 2.14 13.46
N VAL A 562 19.68 1.18 12.68
CA VAL A 562 20.03 -0.16 13.19
C VAL A 562 21.14 -0.06 14.24
N ASP A 563 22.21 0.70 13.97
CA ASP A 563 23.32 0.91 14.91
C ASP A 563 22.84 1.57 16.21
N LEU A 564 21.96 2.58 16.12
CA LEU A 564 21.31 3.22 17.27
C LEU A 564 20.46 2.23 18.07
N ALA A 565 19.58 1.49 17.39
CA ALA A 565 18.68 0.50 17.98
C ALA A 565 19.48 -0.57 18.76
N HIS A 566 20.58 -1.07 18.19
CA HIS A 566 21.47 -2.03 18.84
C HIS A 566 22.18 -1.42 20.07
N GLY A 567 22.58 -0.14 19.98
CA GLY A 567 23.19 0.60 21.09
C GLY A 567 22.26 0.74 22.30
N VAL A 568 21.04 1.25 22.07
CA VAL A 568 20.07 1.52 23.15
C VAL A 568 19.47 0.25 23.75
N HIS A 569 19.16 -0.75 22.93
CA HIS A 569 18.59 -2.02 23.39
C HIS A 569 19.56 -2.74 24.34
N ARG A 570 20.78 -3.02 23.87
CA ARG A 570 21.82 -3.72 24.63
C ARG A 570 22.14 -3.03 25.96
N LYS A 571 22.23 -1.70 25.98
CA LYS A 571 22.56 -0.94 27.21
C LYS A 571 21.36 -0.77 28.15
N GLY A 572 20.13 -0.67 27.64
CA GLY A 572 18.88 -0.73 28.41
C GLY A 572 18.74 -2.06 29.15
N LEU A 573 18.77 -3.16 28.39
CA LEU A 573 18.69 -4.52 28.89
C LEU A 573 19.80 -4.85 29.92
N ALA A 574 21.06 -4.49 29.62
CA ALA A 574 22.17 -4.74 30.54
C ALA A 574 22.11 -3.92 31.84
N ASN A 575 21.43 -2.76 31.85
CA ASN A 575 21.17 -2.02 33.08
C ASN A 575 20.02 -2.66 33.88
N LEU A 576 18.94 -3.10 33.24
CA LEU A 576 17.83 -3.78 33.92
C LEU A 576 18.24 -5.13 34.52
N ARG A 577 19.01 -5.95 33.79
CA ARG A 577 19.46 -7.29 34.23
C ARG A 577 20.35 -7.29 35.49
N ARG A 578 20.75 -6.13 36.00
CA ARG A 578 21.41 -5.98 37.32
C ARG A 578 20.45 -6.13 38.51
N VAL A 579 19.14 -5.99 38.29
CA VAL A 579 18.12 -5.93 39.37
C VAL A 579 16.84 -6.70 39.02
N TRP A 580 16.49 -6.82 37.74
CA TRP A 580 15.28 -7.54 37.29
C TRP A 580 15.62 -8.64 36.28
N ALA A 581 15.01 -9.81 36.45
CA ALA A 581 15.07 -10.90 35.47
C ALA A 581 14.22 -10.54 34.24
N VAL A 582 14.85 -9.94 33.23
CA VAL A 582 14.21 -9.40 32.02
C VAL A 582 14.59 -10.25 30.80
N SER A 583 13.57 -10.73 30.09
CA SER A 583 13.68 -11.47 28.84
C SER A 583 14.13 -10.56 27.70
N ASP A 584 14.67 -11.16 26.64
CA ASP A 584 15.34 -10.48 25.53
C ASP A 584 14.82 -11.03 24.22
N HIS A 585 14.11 -10.19 23.48
CA HIS A 585 13.67 -10.46 22.10
C HIS A 585 14.46 -9.64 21.08
N GLY A 586 15.53 -8.98 21.53
CA GLY A 586 16.55 -8.35 20.71
C GLY A 586 16.10 -7.17 19.88
N ASN A 587 16.92 -6.91 18.86
CA ASN A 587 16.64 -5.91 17.84
C ASN A 587 15.87 -6.52 16.68
N ARG A 588 14.85 -5.80 16.23
CA ARG A 588 13.96 -6.21 15.15
C ARG A 588 13.84 -5.13 14.08
N GLU A 589 13.25 -5.54 12.97
CA GLU A 589 13.01 -4.74 11.78
C GLU A 589 11.54 -4.87 11.43
N ALA A 590 10.83 -3.74 11.28
CA ALA A 590 9.43 -3.75 10.88
C ALA A 590 8.95 -2.42 10.27
N PRO A 591 7.83 -2.44 9.52
CA PRO A 591 7.32 -1.27 8.82
C PRO A 591 6.49 -0.40 9.78
N PHE A 592 7.05 0.67 10.34
CA PHE A 592 6.33 1.60 11.23
C PHE A 592 6.12 2.99 10.61
N TYR A 593 4.89 3.51 10.63
CA TYR A 593 4.61 4.90 10.21
C TYR A 593 5.28 5.93 11.12
N VAL A 594 5.39 5.67 12.43
CA VAL A 594 6.04 6.59 13.38
C VAL A 594 7.56 6.69 13.21
N LEU A 595 8.18 5.87 12.36
CA LEU A 595 9.58 6.02 11.95
C LEU A 595 9.71 6.52 10.50
N MET A 596 8.64 6.49 9.70
CA MET A 596 8.64 6.94 8.31
C MET A 596 8.99 8.43 8.18
N GLY A 597 9.71 8.76 7.11
CA GLY A 597 10.08 10.14 6.79
C GLY A 597 11.07 10.79 7.75
N ALA A 598 11.57 10.09 8.78
CA ALA A 598 12.63 10.58 9.64
C ALA A 598 13.91 10.85 8.83
N LYS A 599 14.41 12.10 8.90
CA LYS A 599 15.67 12.51 8.25
C LYS A 599 16.91 12.25 9.12
N MET A 600 16.69 11.77 10.33
CA MET A 600 17.68 11.39 11.34
C MET A 600 17.53 9.90 11.72
N PRO A 601 18.54 9.29 12.36
CA PRO A 601 18.43 7.92 12.85
C PRO A 601 17.32 7.79 13.89
N SER A 602 16.53 6.72 13.78
CA SER A 602 15.26 6.56 14.48
C SER A 602 15.06 5.14 15.01
N ALA A 603 14.52 5.00 16.22
CA ALA A 603 14.19 3.70 16.80
C ALA A 603 12.86 3.75 17.59
N LEU A 604 12.13 2.64 17.57
CA LEU A 604 10.96 2.41 18.42
C LEU A 604 11.33 1.41 19.51
N LEU A 605 11.07 1.77 20.77
CA LEU A 605 11.44 1.01 21.96
C LEU A 605 10.20 0.35 22.55
N GLU A 606 10.14 -0.99 22.56
CA GLU A 606 9.10 -1.76 23.25
C GLU A 606 9.63 -2.11 24.66
N ILE A 607 9.16 -1.36 25.67
CA ILE A 607 9.83 -1.31 27.00
C ILE A 607 9.39 -2.41 28.00
N GLY A 608 8.55 -3.35 27.55
CA GLY A 608 7.95 -4.43 28.32
C GLY A 608 6.53 -4.75 27.82
N TYR A 609 5.98 -5.91 28.18
CA TYR A 609 4.65 -6.34 27.74
C TYR A 609 3.54 -5.94 28.72
N ILE A 610 2.66 -4.99 28.38
CA ILE A 610 1.59 -4.52 29.26
C ILE A 610 0.51 -5.60 29.54
N THR A 611 0.41 -6.62 28.68
CA THR A 611 -0.50 -7.76 28.86
C THR A 611 0.11 -8.93 29.67
N ASN A 612 1.34 -8.78 30.18
CA ASN A 612 1.96 -9.71 31.12
C ASN A 612 1.96 -9.13 32.55
N LYS A 613 1.54 -9.94 33.54
CA LYS A 613 1.36 -9.49 34.94
C LYS A 613 2.65 -8.97 35.59
N THR A 614 3.77 -9.63 35.32
CA THR A 614 5.09 -9.30 35.90
C THR A 614 5.66 -8.04 35.25
N GLU A 615 5.52 -7.91 33.94
CA GLU A 615 5.93 -6.74 33.19
C GLU A 615 5.06 -5.53 33.51
N ALA A 616 3.74 -5.65 33.62
CA ALA A 616 2.87 -4.56 34.07
C ALA A 616 3.27 -4.03 35.46
N ALA A 617 3.61 -4.91 36.41
CA ALA A 617 4.12 -4.50 37.71
C ALA A 617 5.47 -3.75 37.64
N ARG A 618 6.31 -4.06 36.64
CA ARG A 618 7.57 -3.35 36.35
C ARG A 618 7.34 -2.02 35.64
N LEU A 619 6.44 -1.99 34.66
CA LEU A 619 6.07 -0.79 33.89
C LEU A 619 5.44 0.29 34.78
N ASN A 620 4.73 -0.09 35.85
CA ASN A 620 4.22 0.86 36.84
C ASN A 620 5.26 1.28 37.90
N ASN A 621 6.48 0.71 37.89
CA ASN A 621 7.50 0.94 38.90
C ASN A 621 8.57 1.94 38.39
N ASP A 622 8.59 3.13 38.96
CA ASP A 622 9.51 4.18 38.53
C ASP A 622 11.00 3.83 38.74
N ALA A 623 11.36 2.87 39.61
CA ALA A 623 12.75 2.42 39.73
C ALA A 623 13.19 1.57 38.52
N TYR A 624 12.28 0.78 37.95
CA TYR A 624 12.48 0.06 36.69
C TYR A 624 12.61 1.06 35.53
N LEU A 625 11.65 1.99 35.39
CA LEU A 625 11.69 3.03 34.34
C LEU A 625 12.94 3.91 34.42
N ARG A 626 13.37 4.34 35.62
CA ARG A 626 14.63 5.08 35.81
C ARG A 626 15.86 4.27 35.42
N THR A 627 15.88 2.96 35.67
CA THR A 627 17.05 2.12 35.36
C THR A 627 17.13 1.78 33.86
N LEU A 628 15.99 1.52 33.21
CA LEU A 628 15.92 1.43 31.76
C LEU A 628 16.32 2.76 31.09
N SER A 629 15.86 3.91 31.63
CA SER A 629 16.21 5.24 31.14
C SER A 629 17.72 5.51 31.17
N ARG A 630 18.42 5.12 32.25
CA ARG A 630 19.89 5.18 32.35
C ARG A 630 20.54 4.34 31.25
N GLY A 631 20.08 3.11 31.05
CA GLY A 631 20.64 2.22 30.03
C GLY A 631 20.41 2.70 28.59
N ILE A 632 19.23 3.24 28.27
CA ILE A 632 19.00 3.87 26.97
C ILE A 632 19.94 5.07 26.78
N ALA A 633 20.10 5.92 27.80
CA ALA A 633 21.02 7.06 27.74
C ALA A 633 22.50 6.65 27.59
N ASP A 634 22.93 5.57 28.24
CA ASP A 634 24.26 4.97 28.05
C ASP A 634 24.45 4.43 26.61
N GLY A 635 23.38 3.92 26.00
CA GLY A 635 23.36 3.48 24.60
C GLY A 635 23.46 4.65 23.61
N VAL A 636 22.71 5.72 23.85
CA VAL A 636 22.77 6.97 23.06
C VAL A 636 24.16 7.61 23.13
N LEU A 637 24.80 7.64 24.31
CA LEU A 637 26.18 8.13 24.44
C LEU A 637 27.19 7.25 23.71
N GLY A 638 27.01 5.93 23.75
CA GLY A 638 27.82 5.00 22.95
C GLY A 638 27.69 5.26 21.44
N TYR A 639 26.46 5.51 20.97
CA TYR A 639 26.19 5.87 19.59
C TYR A 639 26.81 7.23 19.20
N LYS A 640 26.65 8.27 20.03
CA LYS A 640 27.29 9.59 19.84
C LYS A 640 28.81 9.44 19.67
N ALA A 641 29.47 8.75 20.61
CA ALA A 641 30.91 8.53 20.59
C ALA A 641 31.38 7.67 19.39
N GLN A 642 30.54 6.78 18.86
CA GLN A 642 30.81 6.05 17.63
C GLN A 642 30.82 6.98 16.41
N ILE A 643 29.82 7.86 16.27
CA ILE A 643 29.75 8.84 15.17
C ILE A 643 30.92 9.83 15.23
N GLU A 644 31.24 10.36 16.40
CA GLU A 644 32.36 11.31 16.58
C GLU A 644 33.71 10.67 16.21
N ARG A 645 33.92 9.39 16.53
CA ARG A 645 35.13 8.64 16.12
C ARG A 645 35.23 8.38 14.62
N PHE A 646 34.11 8.32 13.90
CA PHE A 646 34.13 8.24 12.43
C PHE A 646 34.41 9.60 11.79
N ALA A 647 33.91 10.69 12.39
CA ALA A 647 34.19 12.04 11.95
C ALA A 647 35.65 12.46 12.21
N SER A 648 36.25 12.04 13.34
CA SER A 648 37.65 12.31 13.71
C SER A 648 38.70 11.39 13.06
N LYS A 649 38.33 10.60 12.05
CA LYS A 649 39.19 9.61 11.37
C LYS A 649 39.34 9.87 9.86
N ARG A 650 38.91 11.03 9.39
CA ARG A 650 39.06 11.52 8.00
C ARG A 650 40.00 12.71 7.95
#